data_AF-A0A7D8UEF7-F1
#
_entry.id   AF-A0A7D8UEF7-F1
#
_cell.length_a   1.000
_cell.length_b   1.000
_cell.length_c   1.000
_cell.angle_alpha   90.00
_cell.angle_beta   90.00
_cell.angle_gamma   90.00
#
_symmetry.space_group_name_H-M   'P 1'
#
loop_
_entity.id
_entity.type
_entity.pdbx_description
1 polymer ?
#
loop_
_entity_poly.entity_id
_entity_poly.type
_entity_poly.pdbx_seq_one_letter_code
_entity_poly.pdbx_strand_id
1 'polypeptide(L)'
;MTPSHPVRFSGRRPVRTRLMSLIGTFLIVGILPDGGLLTGQAGGNARGEELWVARAQAVRAAVQRVADSVLTVELVGVSEPVSGELAADAPTVAVAIDDQRHFLASALVTRGNPTSILLVTPAGRRVVAKVVAQDHSRQVVLLRAEEPVIGADAEIPPVELWDGEAVVGQTVIAVGRHPGSQTAAVSTGILSGAERNWGLALQTDARVSSAFYGGPLIDLYGRVLGIIVPMVPDGGAEDETSWYDSGIAFAIPSRSLSARLPRLVLGEDIRRGLIGIVAKESDPYVESTEIAAVRPRSPAARADLQAGDQLVSIDDVEVRSHREIKQLLGGRDAGESIRLGILRDQQTLEQELVLAETIPPLVPQRIGITVRQQTVTADEPTEVASPDEDDASVDGGDVDATEWVVSGLIAGSPADGKVQVGDRIRTLDGNPIEDVASLRRQVFAADPDQPLALSVVRAGEQLDIELTSVPIAAIDPQSLPTSLDHASGPDEKWEIREFTVPDLGNAARLIGPSRPEGAPRASEEVAGRLGLMVLLADPGETDLQKLATPWLEVAQAQGTVICFVAPTAEDRWTPDEIDVPRRLAAAIRQSHDIDPVRQVIGGAGKGPGGALALAAAILRPGTFQGLSVRGDIRPPGGVRLRENDPAAPLQLWVIPGDDGEAPSWGETLQKLGYPVLIGTPEPAALLSWGRSLATI
;
A
#
# COMPACT_ATOMS: atom_id res chain seq x y z
N MET A 1 14.64 37.53 -18.62
CA MET A 1 15.16 38.04 -19.90
C MET A 1 16.33 38.97 -19.61
N THR A 2 17.54 38.47 -19.80
CA THR A 2 18.82 39.21 -19.73
C THR A 2 19.61 38.82 -20.98
N PRO A 3 20.12 39.77 -21.79
CA PRO A 3 20.83 39.44 -23.01
C PRO A 3 22.31 39.18 -22.75
N SER A 4 22.83 38.22 -23.50
CA SER A 4 24.20 37.72 -23.57
C SER A 4 25.23 38.78 -23.97
N HIS A 5 26.35 38.85 -23.22
CA HIS A 5 27.59 39.48 -23.67
C HIS A 5 28.45 38.51 -24.49
N PRO A 6 29.05 38.94 -25.61
CA PRO A 6 29.96 38.12 -26.41
C PRO A 6 31.43 38.39 -26.02
N VAL A 7 32.25 37.35 -25.95
CA VAL A 7 33.71 37.49 -25.95
C VAL A 7 34.27 36.85 -27.22
N ARG A 8 34.85 37.70 -28.07
CA ARG A 8 35.63 37.33 -29.26
C ARG A 8 37.02 36.83 -28.83
N PHE A 9 37.46 35.68 -29.35
CA PHE A 9 38.88 35.39 -29.52
C PHE A 9 39.24 35.40 -31.00
N SER A 10 40.36 36.07 -31.28
CA SER A 10 40.93 36.34 -32.60
C SER A 10 41.43 35.08 -33.31
N GLY A 11 41.35 35.09 -34.64
CA GLY A 11 41.53 33.91 -35.46
C GLY A 11 42.96 33.46 -35.76
N ARG A 12 43.05 32.23 -36.27
CA ARG A 12 44.11 31.73 -37.15
C ARG A 12 43.48 30.88 -38.26
N ARG A 13 44.04 31.02 -39.47
CA ARG A 13 43.57 30.55 -40.79
C ARG A 13 43.59 29.02 -40.96
N PRO A 14 42.85 28.45 -41.94
CA PRO A 14 42.66 27.01 -42.08
C PRO A 14 43.80 26.34 -42.86
N VAL A 15 44.19 25.15 -42.42
CA VAL A 15 45.02 24.21 -43.20
C VAL A 15 44.09 23.11 -43.73
N ARG A 16 44.03 22.99 -45.06
CA ARG A 16 43.36 21.88 -45.77
C ARG A 16 44.23 20.63 -45.65
N THR A 17 43.74 19.58 -45.01
CA THR A 17 44.38 18.25 -45.02
C THR A 17 43.57 17.31 -45.90
N ARG A 18 44.20 16.79 -46.97
CA ARG A 18 43.68 15.74 -47.85
C ARG A 18 43.69 14.41 -47.10
N LEU A 19 42.57 13.69 -47.10
CA LEU A 19 42.47 12.31 -46.61
C LEU A 19 42.99 11.37 -47.71
N MET A 20 44.14 10.73 -47.48
CA MET A 20 44.60 9.58 -48.26
C MET A 20 44.12 8.30 -47.56
N SER A 21 43.40 7.46 -48.30
CA SER A 21 43.07 6.09 -47.90
C SER A 21 44.35 5.24 -47.90
N LEU A 22 44.68 4.63 -46.76
CA LEU A 22 45.71 3.59 -46.65
C LEU A 22 45.02 2.28 -46.25
N ILE A 23 44.88 1.37 -47.22
CA ILE A 23 44.41 0.00 -47.00
C ILE A 23 45.58 -0.79 -46.41
N GLY A 24 45.48 -1.17 -45.14
CA GLY A 24 46.46 -2.02 -44.46
C GLY A 24 46.16 -3.50 -44.64
N THR A 25 47.04 -4.22 -45.34
CA THR A 25 47.02 -5.68 -45.47
C THR A 25 47.72 -6.30 -44.25
N PHE A 26 47.01 -7.10 -43.44
CA PHE A 26 47.63 -7.92 -42.38
C PHE A 26 47.93 -9.33 -42.90
N LEU A 27 49.19 -9.76 -42.73
CA LEU A 27 49.62 -11.13 -42.96
C LEU A 27 49.56 -11.88 -41.62
N ILE A 28 48.68 -12.87 -41.49
CA ILE A 28 48.65 -13.77 -40.32
C ILE A 28 49.35 -15.07 -40.72
N VAL A 29 50.39 -15.44 -39.97
CA VAL A 29 51.07 -16.72 -40.08
C VAL A 29 50.59 -17.59 -38.92
N GLY A 30 49.93 -18.71 -39.23
CA GLY A 30 49.56 -19.73 -38.25
C GLY A 30 50.23 -21.06 -38.59
N ILE A 31 50.77 -21.74 -37.57
CA ILE A 31 51.38 -23.07 -37.68
C ILE A 31 50.36 -24.09 -37.21
N LEU A 32 50.05 -25.09 -38.03
CA LEU A 32 49.21 -26.24 -37.67
C LEU A 32 49.99 -27.22 -36.76
N PRO A 33 49.30 -28.09 -35.99
CA PRO A 33 49.94 -29.05 -35.08
C PRO A 33 50.98 -29.97 -35.74
N ASP A 34 50.94 -30.10 -37.06
CA ASP A 34 51.80 -30.98 -37.86
C ASP A 34 52.98 -30.23 -38.51
N GLY A 35 53.20 -28.96 -38.15
CA GLY A 35 54.32 -28.14 -38.63
C GLY A 35 54.11 -27.46 -40.00
N GLY A 36 52.91 -27.53 -40.58
CA GLY A 36 52.57 -26.81 -41.81
C GLY A 36 52.23 -25.34 -41.56
N LEU A 37 52.80 -24.44 -42.38
CA LEU A 37 52.48 -23.00 -42.37
C LEU A 37 51.25 -22.71 -43.24
N LEU A 38 50.20 -22.12 -42.65
CA LEU A 38 49.07 -21.56 -43.41
C LEU A 38 49.35 -20.08 -43.70
N THR A 39 49.54 -19.74 -44.97
CA THR A 39 49.51 -18.35 -45.45
C THR A 39 48.26 -18.15 -46.29
N GLY A 40 47.28 -17.41 -45.76
CA GLY A 40 46.07 -17.03 -46.49
C GLY A 40 45.87 -15.51 -46.44
N GLN A 41 45.77 -14.87 -47.61
CA GLN A 41 45.27 -13.50 -47.68
C GLN A 41 43.77 -13.48 -47.38
N ALA A 42 43.38 -12.87 -46.26
CA ALA A 42 41.98 -12.69 -45.89
C ALA A 42 41.43 -11.40 -46.54
N GLY A 43 40.58 -11.56 -47.55
CA GLY A 43 39.66 -10.50 -47.96
C GLY A 43 38.61 -10.29 -46.86
N GLY A 44 38.56 -9.10 -46.25
CA GLY A 44 37.73 -8.80 -45.08
C GLY A 44 36.20 -8.91 -45.29
N ASN A 45 35.72 -8.95 -46.53
CA ASN A 45 34.27 -9.02 -46.82
C ASN A 45 33.67 -10.43 -46.74
N ALA A 46 34.41 -11.48 -47.14
CA ALA A 46 33.87 -12.84 -47.22
C ALA A 46 33.53 -13.44 -45.84
N ARG A 47 34.38 -13.20 -44.84
CA ARG A 47 34.16 -13.70 -43.46
C ARG A 47 32.99 -13.01 -42.75
N GLY A 48 32.70 -11.76 -43.11
CA GLY A 48 31.54 -11.03 -42.59
C GLY A 48 30.22 -11.59 -43.11
N GLU A 49 30.15 -11.86 -44.42
CA GLU A 49 28.97 -12.48 -45.04
C GLU A 49 28.73 -13.90 -44.50
N GLU A 50 29.77 -14.71 -44.33
CA GLU A 50 29.68 -16.05 -43.73
C GLU A 50 29.09 -16.04 -42.32
N LEU A 51 29.48 -15.08 -41.48
CA LEU A 51 28.94 -14.92 -40.12
C LEU A 51 27.45 -14.54 -40.12
N TRP A 52 27.03 -13.61 -41.00
CA TRP A 52 25.63 -13.22 -41.11
C TRP A 52 24.74 -14.37 -41.58
N VAL A 53 25.22 -15.15 -42.55
CA VAL A 53 24.53 -16.34 -43.03
C VAL A 53 24.41 -17.39 -41.91
N ALA A 54 25.49 -17.65 -41.18
CA ALA A 54 25.49 -18.57 -40.06
C ALA A 54 24.53 -18.13 -38.95
N ARG A 55 24.50 -16.84 -38.60
CA ARG A 55 23.55 -16.28 -37.62
C ARG A 55 22.11 -16.43 -38.09
N ALA A 56 21.81 -16.11 -39.35
CA ALA A 56 20.46 -16.26 -39.90
C ALA A 56 20.01 -17.74 -39.92
N GLN A 57 20.92 -18.68 -40.21
CA GLN A 57 20.65 -20.11 -40.13
C GLN A 57 20.38 -20.56 -38.69
N ALA A 58 21.19 -20.10 -37.73
CA ALA A 58 20.99 -20.40 -36.31
C ALA A 58 19.63 -19.90 -35.80
N VAL A 59 19.24 -18.66 -36.14
CA VAL A 59 17.92 -18.11 -35.79
C VAL A 59 16.80 -18.97 -36.39
N ARG A 60 16.87 -19.33 -37.67
CA ARG A 60 15.85 -20.18 -38.30
C ARG A 60 15.76 -21.56 -37.64
N ALA A 61 16.90 -22.18 -37.35
CA ALA A 61 16.95 -23.49 -36.71
C ALA A 61 16.38 -23.44 -35.27
N ALA A 62 16.70 -22.38 -34.51
CA ALA A 62 16.15 -22.18 -33.17
C ALA A 62 14.62 -21.99 -33.20
N VAL A 63 14.12 -21.14 -34.11
CA VAL A 63 12.67 -20.92 -34.26
C VAL A 63 11.94 -22.19 -34.67
N GLN A 64 12.50 -22.98 -35.60
CA GLN A 64 11.91 -24.24 -36.04
C GLN A 64 11.68 -25.25 -34.90
N ARG A 65 12.46 -25.18 -33.81
CA ARG A 65 12.27 -26.07 -32.65
C ARG A 65 11.01 -25.78 -31.85
N VAL A 66 10.51 -24.54 -31.87
CA VAL A 66 9.40 -24.10 -31.01
C VAL A 66 8.19 -23.59 -31.79
N ALA A 67 8.32 -23.31 -33.09
CA ALA A 67 7.28 -22.65 -33.88
C ALA A 67 5.94 -23.40 -33.88
N ASP A 68 5.97 -24.72 -33.93
CA ASP A 68 4.76 -25.56 -33.96
C ASP A 68 4.08 -25.69 -32.59
N SER A 69 4.81 -25.38 -31.52
CA SER A 69 4.33 -25.32 -30.13
C SER A 69 3.61 -24.01 -29.81
N VAL A 70 3.76 -22.97 -30.64
CA VAL A 70 3.21 -21.63 -30.42
C VAL A 70 1.90 -21.46 -31.19
N LEU A 71 0.79 -21.39 -30.45
CA LEU A 71 -0.57 -21.29 -30.97
C LEU A 71 -1.11 -19.88 -30.77
N THR A 72 -1.99 -19.42 -31.66
CA THR A 72 -2.72 -18.17 -31.44
C THR A 72 -3.88 -18.41 -30.49
N VAL A 73 -4.19 -17.44 -29.64
CA VAL A 73 -5.37 -17.46 -28.75
C VAL A 73 -6.44 -16.52 -29.32
N GLU A 74 -7.63 -17.07 -29.57
CA GLU A 74 -8.84 -16.33 -29.92
C GLU A 74 -9.80 -16.34 -28.72
N LEU A 75 -10.28 -15.16 -28.31
CA LEU A 75 -11.23 -15.00 -27.21
C LEU A 75 -12.64 -14.75 -27.75
N VAL A 76 -13.66 -15.35 -27.12
CA VAL A 76 -15.06 -15.22 -27.52
C VAL A 76 -15.89 -14.69 -26.35
N GLY A 77 -16.73 -13.68 -26.59
CA GLY A 77 -17.71 -13.19 -25.61
C GLY A 77 -17.14 -12.30 -24.51
N VAL A 78 -16.03 -11.60 -24.79
CA VAL A 78 -15.43 -10.63 -23.86
C VAL A 78 -16.42 -9.51 -23.56
N SER A 79 -16.67 -9.24 -22.27
CA SER A 79 -17.53 -8.14 -21.81
C SER A 79 -16.68 -7.08 -21.10
N GLU A 80 -16.83 -5.80 -21.45
CA GLU A 80 -16.21 -4.71 -20.68
C GLU A 80 -17.03 -4.34 -19.43
N PRO A 81 -16.39 -3.84 -18.35
CA PRO A 81 -17.10 -3.37 -17.18
C PRO A 81 -17.85 -2.02 -17.31
N VAL A 82 -17.77 -1.25 -18.41
CA VAL A 82 -18.31 0.15 -18.38
C VAL A 82 -19.08 0.66 -19.62
N SER A 83 -19.15 0.02 -20.80
CA SER A 83 -19.88 0.67 -21.92
C SER A 83 -20.71 -0.17 -22.90
N GLY A 84 -20.73 -1.50 -22.81
CA GLY A 84 -21.61 -2.32 -23.64
C GLY A 84 -21.27 -2.38 -25.14
N GLU A 85 -20.11 -1.87 -25.58
CA GLU A 85 -19.57 -2.12 -26.92
C GLU A 85 -18.68 -3.39 -26.95
N LEU A 86 -18.81 -4.18 -28.01
CA LEU A 86 -17.95 -5.35 -28.29
C LEU A 86 -16.63 -4.87 -28.91
N ALA A 87 -15.54 -4.91 -28.15
CA ALA A 87 -14.19 -4.68 -28.67
C ALA A 87 -13.58 -5.97 -29.23
N ALA A 88 -12.82 -5.85 -30.33
CA ALA A 88 -11.96 -6.93 -30.81
C ALA A 88 -10.69 -6.94 -29.95
N ASP A 89 -10.52 -7.98 -29.13
CA ASP A 89 -9.38 -8.09 -28.22
C ASP A 89 -8.06 -8.28 -29.00
N ALA A 90 -6.95 -7.80 -28.44
CA ALA A 90 -5.66 -7.90 -29.09
C ALA A 90 -5.23 -9.38 -29.17
N PRO A 91 -4.90 -9.90 -30.36
CA PRO A 91 -4.56 -11.32 -30.50
C PRO A 91 -3.27 -11.65 -29.73
N THR A 92 -3.31 -12.71 -28.93
CA THR A 92 -2.19 -13.23 -28.13
C THR A 92 -1.82 -14.65 -28.55
N VAL A 93 -0.82 -15.23 -27.90
CA VAL A 93 -0.38 -16.61 -28.15
C VAL A 93 -0.33 -17.42 -26.86
N ALA A 94 -0.27 -18.74 -27.02
CA ALA A 94 0.00 -19.69 -25.95
C ALA A 94 1.02 -20.72 -26.44
N VAL A 95 1.85 -21.23 -25.54
CA VAL A 95 2.86 -22.24 -25.86
C VAL A 95 2.57 -23.56 -25.17
N ALA A 96 2.61 -24.66 -25.92
CA ALA A 96 2.46 -26.02 -25.38
C ALA A 96 3.65 -26.39 -24.50
N ILE A 97 3.40 -26.93 -23.31
CA ILE A 97 4.46 -27.25 -22.33
C ILE A 97 4.55 -28.73 -21.95
N ASP A 98 3.55 -29.54 -22.27
CA ASP A 98 3.56 -30.98 -22.06
C ASP A 98 2.68 -31.75 -23.06
N ASP A 99 2.72 -33.07 -22.98
CA ASP A 99 1.88 -34.00 -23.75
C ASP A 99 0.44 -34.13 -23.20
N GLN A 100 0.18 -33.57 -22.02
CA GLN A 100 -1.13 -33.54 -21.37
C GLN A 100 -2.03 -32.41 -21.87
N ARG A 101 -1.57 -31.67 -22.89
CA ARG A 101 -2.24 -30.54 -23.53
C ARG A 101 -2.37 -29.33 -22.60
N HIS A 102 -1.36 -29.11 -21.76
CA HIS A 102 -1.22 -27.85 -21.04
C HIS A 102 -0.48 -26.81 -21.88
N PHE A 103 -0.92 -25.56 -21.74
CA PHE A 103 -0.36 -24.42 -22.43
C PHE A 103 -0.15 -23.27 -21.44
N LEU A 104 0.98 -22.58 -21.57
CA LEU A 104 1.18 -21.30 -20.89
C LEU A 104 0.75 -20.16 -21.81
N ALA A 105 -0.02 -19.23 -21.26
CA ALA A 105 -0.47 -18.01 -21.92
C ALA A 105 -0.24 -16.79 -21.02
N SER A 106 -0.32 -15.60 -21.59
CA SER A 106 -0.37 -14.36 -20.79
C SER A 106 -1.71 -14.21 -20.09
N ALA A 107 -1.73 -13.63 -18.88
CA ALA A 107 -2.95 -13.29 -18.15
C ALA A 107 -3.89 -12.31 -18.87
N LEU A 108 -3.43 -11.69 -19.97
CA LEU A 108 -4.33 -10.99 -20.90
C LEU A 108 -5.55 -11.82 -21.30
N VAL A 109 -5.36 -13.13 -21.49
CA VAL A 109 -6.43 -14.03 -21.97
C VAL A 109 -7.62 -14.16 -21.00
N THR A 110 -7.50 -13.66 -19.77
CA THR A 110 -8.55 -13.75 -18.75
C THR A 110 -9.06 -12.40 -18.26
N ARG A 111 -8.49 -11.26 -18.72
CA ARG A 111 -8.89 -9.91 -18.23
C ARG A 111 -10.33 -9.55 -18.57
N GLY A 112 -10.80 -9.96 -19.75
CA GLY A 112 -12.13 -9.65 -20.27
C GLY A 112 -13.23 -10.65 -19.90
N ASN A 113 -12.96 -11.59 -18.99
CA ASN A 113 -13.86 -12.70 -18.64
C ASN A 113 -14.50 -13.37 -19.88
N PRO A 114 -13.68 -13.89 -20.82
CA PRO A 114 -14.21 -14.46 -22.05
C PRO A 114 -15.11 -15.66 -21.75
N THR A 115 -16.22 -15.76 -22.47
CA THR A 115 -17.10 -16.94 -22.45
C THR A 115 -16.37 -18.20 -22.91
N SER A 116 -15.43 -18.08 -23.85
CA SER A 116 -14.61 -19.19 -24.33
C SER A 116 -13.23 -18.73 -24.75
N ILE A 117 -12.23 -19.58 -24.52
CA ILE A 117 -10.86 -19.43 -24.99
C ILE A 117 -10.60 -20.50 -26.06
N LEU A 118 -10.16 -20.08 -27.24
CA LEU A 118 -9.85 -20.97 -28.36
C LEU A 118 -8.35 -20.90 -28.68
N LEU A 119 -7.70 -22.06 -28.71
CA LEU A 119 -6.33 -22.23 -29.20
C LEU A 119 -6.37 -22.56 -30.69
N VAL A 120 -5.62 -21.81 -31.49
CA VAL A 120 -5.54 -21.98 -32.95
C VAL A 120 -4.16 -22.48 -33.34
N THR A 121 -4.11 -23.70 -33.89
CA THR A 121 -2.86 -24.32 -34.34
C THR A 121 -2.28 -23.61 -35.56
N PRO A 122 -0.99 -23.81 -35.88
CA PRO A 122 -0.40 -23.29 -37.12
C PRO A 122 -1.15 -23.74 -38.39
N ALA A 123 -1.78 -24.92 -38.35
CA ALA A 123 -2.61 -25.44 -39.43
C ALA A 123 -4.03 -24.81 -39.49
N GLY A 124 -4.35 -23.88 -38.58
CA GLY A 124 -5.64 -23.19 -38.51
C GLY A 124 -6.73 -23.95 -37.74
N ARG A 125 -6.40 -25.05 -37.06
CA ARG A 125 -7.36 -25.82 -36.27
C ARG A 125 -7.66 -25.09 -34.97
N ARG A 126 -8.94 -24.98 -34.62
CA ARG A 126 -9.41 -24.41 -33.35
C ARG A 126 -9.67 -25.49 -32.31
N VAL A 127 -9.25 -25.26 -31.07
CA VAL A 127 -9.45 -26.16 -29.94
C VAL A 127 -9.91 -25.34 -28.73
N VAL A 128 -10.98 -25.75 -28.07
CA VAL A 128 -11.43 -25.09 -26.83
C VAL A 128 -10.44 -25.39 -25.72
N ALA A 129 -10.09 -24.37 -24.95
CA ALA A 129 -9.26 -24.49 -23.76
C ALA A 129 -9.96 -23.91 -22.53
N LYS A 130 -9.67 -24.50 -21.38
CA LYS A 130 -10.10 -24.03 -20.06
C LYS A 130 -8.90 -23.51 -19.28
N VAL A 131 -9.16 -22.50 -18.46
CA VAL A 131 -8.22 -22.08 -17.42
C VAL A 131 -8.12 -23.19 -16.37
N VAL A 132 -6.90 -23.61 -16.05
CA VAL A 132 -6.61 -24.55 -14.96
C VAL A 132 -6.25 -23.77 -13.70
N ALA A 133 -5.30 -22.84 -13.81
CA ALA A 133 -4.83 -21.98 -12.73
C ALA A 133 -4.13 -20.73 -13.30
N GLN A 134 -3.93 -19.73 -12.45
CA GLN A 134 -3.22 -18.49 -12.78
C GLN A 134 -2.07 -18.23 -11.81
N ASP A 135 -0.94 -17.78 -12.34
CA ASP A 135 0.08 -17.08 -11.57
C ASP A 135 -0.14 -15.57 -11.71
N HIS A 136 -0.84 -15.01 -10.72
CA HIS A 136 -1.15 -13.58 -10.66
C HIS A 136 0.10 -12.72 -10.47
N SER A 137 1.17 -13.25 -9.87
CA SER A 137 2.42 -12.51 -9.63
C SER A 137 3.21 -12.32 -10.93
N ARG A 138 3.16 -13.33 -11.81
CA ARG A 138 3.95 -13.40 -13.03
C ARG A 138 3.13 -13.13 -14.29
N GLN A 139 1.83 -12.85 -14.15
CA GLN A 139 0.91 -12.61 -15.26
C GLN A 139 0.86 -13.75 -16.28
N VAL A 140 0.89 -15.00 -15.80
CA VAL A 140 0.83 -16.20 -16.63
C VAL A 140 -0.38 -17.04 -16.24
N VAL A 141 -1.01 -17.66 -17.24
CA VAL A 141 -2.16 -18.55 -17.07
C VAL A 141 -1.82 -19.92 -17.62
N LEU A 142 -2.16 -20.96 -16.86
CA LEU A 142 -2.14 -22.33 -17.33
C LEU A 142 -3.50 -22.66 -17.96
N LEU A 143 -3.48 -23.00 -19.24
CA LEU A 143 -4.64 -23.46 -19.99
C LEU A 143 -4.54 -24.97 -20.24
N ARG A 144 -5.68 -25.63 -20.36
CA ARG A 144 -5.76 -27.04 -20.80
C ARG A 144 -6.79 -27.18 -21.91
N ALA A 145 -6.39 -27.82 -23.01
CA ALA A 145 -7.30 -28.13 -24.11
C ALA A 145 -8.28 -29.26 -23.73
N GLU A 146 -9.56 -29.13 -24.11
CA GLU A 146 -10.61 -30.07 -23.69
C GLU A 146 -10.64 -31.38 -24.48
N GLU A 147 -10.56 -31.33 -25.82
CA GLU A 147 -10.80 -32.49 -26.68
C GLU A 147 -9.51 -33.21 -27.14
N PRO A 148 -9.48 -34.56 -27.22
CA PRO A 148 -8.50 -35.21 -28.06
C PRO A 148 -8.72 -34.68 -29.48
N VAL A 149 -7.65 -34.27 -30.13
CA VAL A 149 -7.63 -33.69 -31.48
C VAL A 149 -8.28 -34.69 -32.46
N ILE A 150 -9.62 -34.69 -32.63
CA ILE A 150 -10.32 -35.56 -33.59
C ILE A 150 -9.73 -35.28 -34.99
N GLY A 151 -9.10 -36.28 -35.61
CA GLY A 151 -8.29 -36.16 -36.84
C GLY A 151 -6.76 -36.04 -36.60
N ALA A 152 -6.23 -36.59 -35.51
CA ALA A 152 -4.82 -36.53 -35.13
C ALA A 152 -3.90 -37.27 -36.12
N ASP A 153 -3.18 -36.49 -36.94
CA ASP A 153 -1.85 -36.86 -37.46
C ASP A 153 -0.79 -35.79 -37.10
N ALA A 154 -1.13 -34.75 -36.34
CA ALA A 154 -0.18 -33.75 -35.87
C ALA A 154 -0.33 -33.53 -34.36
N GLU A 155 0.53 -34.21 -33.60
CA GLU A 155 0.82 -33.93 -32.20
C GLU A 155 1.34 -32.47 -32.09
N ILE A 156 0.84 -31.69 -31.13
CA ILE A 156 1.40 -30.36 -30.85
C ILE A 156 2.64 -30.59 -29.99
N PRO A 157 3.87 -30.39 -30.50
CA PRO A 157 5.06 -30.70 -29.72
C PRO A 157 5.16 -29.72 -28.55
N PRO A 158 5.40 -30.17 -27.31
CA PRO A 158 5.65 -29.27 -26.20
C PRO A 158 7.05 -28.67 -26.30
N VAL A 159 7.23 -27.48 -25.70
CA VAL A 159 8.56 -26.91 -25.47
C VAL A 159 9.12 -27.38 -24.13
N GLU A 160 10.43 -27.53 -24.07
CA GLU A 160 11.14 -27.74 -22.80
C GLU A 160 11.45 -26.36 -22.17
N LEU A 161 10.92 -26.12 -20.97
CA LEU A 161 11.29 -24.96 -20.17
C LEU A 161 12.70 -25.14 -19.62
N TRP A 162 13.63 -24.32 -20.08
CA TRP A 162 15.03 -24.45 -19.71
C TRP A 162 15.26 -24.00 -18.25
N ASP A 163 15.95 -24.83 -17.47
CA ASP A 163 16.24 -24.61 -16.06
C ASP A 163 17.57 -23.88 -15.82
N GLY A 164 18.34 -23.58 -16.86
CA GLY A 164 19.62 -22.90 -16.76
C GLY A 164 19.53 -21.39 -16.55
N GLU A 165 20.69 -20.74 -16.45
CA GLU A 165 20.79 -19.32 -16.17
C GLU A 165 20.90 -18.49 -17.46
N ALA A 166 20.02 -17.50 -17.61
CA ALA A 166 20.04 -16.60 -18.75
C ALA A 166 21.17 -15.56 -18.61
N VAL A 167 22.02 -15.43 -19.63
CA VAL A 167 23.21 -14.56 -19.58
C VAL A 167 22.92 -13.21 -20.24
N VAL A 168 23.07 -12.12 -19.50
CA VAL A 168 22.88 -10.76 -20.03
C VAL A 168 23.87 -10.51 -21.19
N GLY A 169 23.38 -9.92 -22.27
CA GLY A 169 24.11 -9.69 -23.52
C GLY A 169 24.01 -10.84 -24.54
N GLN A 170 23.47 -12.01 -24.15
CA GLN A 170 23.26 -13.10 -25.12
C GLN A 170 22.18 -12.75 -26.14
N THR A 171 22.30 -13.27 -27.36
CA THR A 171 21.26 -13.11 -28.39
C THR A 171 20.02 -13.91 -27.99
N VAL A 172 18.87 -13.26 -28.06
CA VAL A 172 17.56 -13.87 -27.80
C VAL A 172 16.63 -13.67 -28.99
N ILE A 173 15.63 -14.53 -29.08
CA ILE A 173 14.66 -14.57 -30.15
C ILE A 173 13.28 -14.68 -29.49
N ALA A 174 12.44 -13.68 -29.68
CA ALA A 174 11.03 -13.75 -29.32
C ALA A 174 10.27 -14.46 -30.45
N VAL A 175 9.45 -15.45 -30.09
CA VAL A 175 8.63 -16.21 -31.04
C VAL A 175 7.16 -16.00 -30.69
N GLY A 176 6.39 -15.57 -31.69
CA GLY A 176 4.96 -15.29 -31.58
C GLY A 176 4.21 -15.78 -32.82
N ARG A 177 2.97 -15.35 -32.97
CA ARG A 177 2.12 -15.70 -34.13
C ARG A 177 0.99 -14.69 -34.31
N HIS A 178 0.88 -14.13 -35.51
CA HIS A 178 -0.25 -13.28 -35.88
C HIS A 178 -1.49 -14.12 -36.23
N PRO A 179 -2.71 -13.60 -36.00
CA PRO A 179 -3.94 -14.28 -36.39
C PRO A 179 -3.95 -14.68 -37.86
N GLY A 180 -4.41 -15.91 -38.13
CA GLY A 180 -4.47 -16.46 -39.49
C GLY A 180 -3.12 -16.81 -40.12
N SER A 181 -2.00 -16.64 -39.40
CA SER A 181 -0.66 -16.94 -39.92
C SER A 181 -0.24 -18.39 -39.65
N GLN A 182 0.14 -19.10 -40.72
CA GLN A 182 0.77 -20.42 -40.61
C GLN A 182 2.25 -20.32 -40.18
N THR A 183 2.90 -19.18 -40.39
CA THR A 183 4.30 -18.94 -39.99
C THR A 183 4.38 -18.20 -38.66
N ALA A 184 5.40 -18.52 -37.87
CA ALA A 184 5.68 -17.82 -36.63
C ALA A 184 6.18 -16.39 -36.90
N ALA A 185 5.76 -15.45 -36.05
CA ALA A 185 6.37 -14.13 -35.96
C ALA A 185 7.68 -14.24 -35.18
N VAL A 186 8.74 -13.60 -35.68
CA VAL A 186 10.09 -13.71 -35.11
C VAL A 186 10.67 -12.32 -34.91
N SER A 187 11.20 -12.07 -33.72
CA SER A 187 11.91 -10.84 -33.39
C SER A 187 13.18 -11.17 -32.64
N THR A 188 14.32 -10.63 -33.07
CA THR A 188 15.63 -10.91 -32.47
C THR A 188 16.12 -9.70 -31.70
N GLY A 189 16.73 -9.93 -30.54
CA GLY A 189 17.37 -8.92 -29.71
C GLY A 189 18.49 -9.52 -28.88
N ILE A 190 18.79 -8.86 -27.77
CA ILE A 190 19.65 -9.35 -26.69
C ILE A 190 18.87 -9.45 -25.39
N LEU A 191 19.38 -10.25 -24.47
CA LEU A 191 18.96 -10.17 -23.07
C LEU A 191 19.59 -8.91 -22.46
N SER A 192 18.80 -7.87 -22.22
CA SER A 192 19.24 -6.56 -21.73
C SER A 192 19.37 -6.49 -20.20
N GLY A 193 18.73 -7.42 -19.48
CA GLY A 193 18.83 -7.51 -18.03
C GLY A 193 18.17 -8.77 -17.48
N ALA A 194 18.64 -9.18 -16.31
CA ALA A 194 17.99 -10.19 -15.49
C ALA A 194 17.39 -9.52 -14.24
N GLU A 195 16.56 -10.27 -13.52
CA GLU A 195 15.99 -9.88 -12.21
C GLU A 195 15.30 -8.50 -12.20
N ARG A 196 14.64 -8.14 -13.31
CA ARG A 196 13.85 -6.91 -13.40
C ARG A 196 12.50 -7.08 -12.71
N ASN A 197 11.85 -5.94 -12.45
CA ASN A 197 10.57 -5.88 -11.75
C ASN A 197 10.58 -6.66 -10.44
N TRP A 198 11.48 -6.26 -9.52
CA TRP A 198 11.64 -6.90 -8.21
C TRP A 198 12.00 -8.40 -8.30
N GLY A 199 12.89 -8.75 -9.22
CA GLY A 199 13.38 -10.13 -9.39
C GLY A 199 12.50 -11.05 -10.25
N LEU A 200 11.35 -10.58 -10.75
CA LEU A 200 10.38 -11.42 -11.45
C LEU A 200 10.68 -11.68 -12.92
N ALA A 201 11.40 -10.79 -13.60
CA ALA A 201 11.44 -10.77 -15.07
C ALA A 201 12.84 -10.69 -15.68
N LEU A 202 12.98 -11.34 -16.83
CA LEU A 202 14.01 -11.09 -17.82
C LEU A 202 13.62 -9.89 -18.67
N GLN A 203 14.60 -9.06 -19.06
CA GLN A 203 14.39 -7.94 -19.97
C GLN A 203 15.12 -8.15 -21.28
N THR A 204 14.47 -7.85 -22.40
CA THR A 204 15.05 -7.87 -23.74
C THR A 204 14.72 -6.61 -24.52
N ASP A 205 15.54 -6.28 -25.51
CA ASP A 205 15.27 -5.25 -26.52
C ASP A 205 14.63 -5.83 -27.80
N ALA A 206 14.33 -7.14 -27.84
CA ALA A 206 13.55 -7.72 -28.92
C ALA A 206 12.19 -6.99 -29.02
N ARG A 207 11.83 -6.59 -30.24
CA ARG A 207 10.57 -5.87 -30.49
C ARG A 207 9.41 -6.83 -30.42
N VAL A 208 8.55 -6.66 -29.42
CA VAL A 208 7.37 -7.50 -29.20
C VAL A 208 6.09 -6.67 -29.26
N SER A 209 4.99 -7.36 -29.50
CA SER A 209 3.62 -6.84 -29.49
C SER A 209 2.70 -7.91 -28.92
N SER A 210 1.38 -7.68 -28.90
CA SER A 210 0.39 -8.66 -28.41
C SER A 210 0.56 -10.05 -29.00
N ALA A 211 0.96 -10.15 -30.28
CA ALA A 211 1.21 -11.41 -30.99
C ALA A 211 2.36 -12.26 -30.42
N PHE A 212 3.12 -11.74 -29.45
CA PHE A 212 4.20 -12.45 -28.75
C PHE A 212 3.87 -12.76 -27.28
N TYR A 213 2.84 -12.13 -26.70
CA TYR A 213 2.49 -12.35 -25.30
C TYR A 213 1.90 -13.75 -25.09
N GLY A 214 2.51 -14.48 -24.15
CA GLY A 214 2.32 -15.93 -23.94
C GLY A 214 3.26 -16.81 -24.77
N GLY A 215 4.09 -16.22 -25.64
CA GLY A 215 5.05 -16.92 -26.49
C GLY A 215 6.43 -17.04 -25.83
N PRO A 216 7.29 -17.95 -26.32
CA PRO A 216 8.60 -18.17 -25.72
C PRO A 216 9.63 -17.12 -26.17
N LEU A 217 10.47 -16.71 -25.22
CA LEU A 217 11.75 -16.06 -25.48
C LEU A 217 12.84 -17.15 -25.47
N ILE A 218 13.50 -17.36 -26.60
CA ILE A 218 14.49 -18.43 -26.77
C ILE A 218 15.90 -17.87 -27.03
N ASP A 219 16.93 -18.70 -26.83
CA ASP A 219 18.28 -18.38 -27.29
C ASP A 219 18.59 -18.96 -28.70
N LEU A 220 19.84 -18.80 -29.17
CA LEU A 220 20.28 -19.34 -30.47
C LEU A 220 20.29 -20.88 -30.55
N TYR A 221 20.17 -21.58 -29.43
CA TYR A 221 20.02 -23.03 -29.37
C TYR A 221 18.55 -23.46 -29.36
N GLY A 222 17.61 -22.52 -29.30
CA GLY A 222 16.17 -22.80 -29.19
C GLY A 222 15.75 -23.22 -27.80
N ARG A 223 16.57 -22.97 -26.77
CA ARG A 223 16.20 -23.21 -25.37
C ARG A 223 15.25 -22.11 -24.91
N VAL A 224 14.13 -22.46 -24.28
CA VAL A 224 13.16 -21.47 -23.79
C VAL A 224 13.65 -20.85 -22.50
N LEU A 225 14.05 -19.58 -22.57
CA LEU A 225 14.53 -18.79 -21.43
C LEU A 225 13.38 -18.27 -20.55
N GLY A 226 12.22 -18.04 -21.16
CA GLY A 226 11.03 -17.57 -20.45
C GLY A 226 9.82 -17.35 -21.35
N ILE A 227 8.70 -16.95 -20.74
CA ILE A 227 7.44 -16.63 -21.44
C ILE A 227 7.22 -15.12 -21.43
N ILE A 228 6.98 -14.56 -22.61
CA ILE A 228 6.85 -13.11 -22.80
C ILE A 228 5.50 -12.65 -22.25
N VAL A 229 5.51 -11.61 -21.41
CA VAL A 229 4.30 -11.05 -20.79
C VAL A 229 4.29 -9.53 -20.95
N PRO A 230 3.11 -8.89 -21.06
CA PRO A 230 3.03 -7.44 -20.87
C PRO A 230 3.41 -7.14 -19.42
N MET A 231 4.25 -6.13 -19.21
CA MET A 231 4.64 -5.72 -17.87
C MET A 231 5.11 -4.28 -17.90
N VAL A 232 4.64 -3.47 -16.96
CA VAL A 232 5.08 -2.10 -16.77
C VAL A 232 5.78 -1.97 -15.42
N PRO A 233 7.03 -1.48 -15.37
CA PRO A 233 7.72 -1.19 -14.11
C PRO A 233 6.99 -0.12 -13.30
N ASP A 234 7.18 -0.14 -11.98
CA ASP A 234 6.65 0.89 -11.08
C ASP A 234 6.96 2.31 -11.60
N GLY A 235 5.91 3.13 -11.79
CA GLY A 235 6.01 4.49 -12.32
C GLY A 235 5.93 4.63 -13.86
N GLY A 236 5.59 3.57 -14.58
CA GLY A 236 5.36 3.60 -16.04
C GLY A 236 3.94 4.01 -16.47
N ALA A 237 3.53 3.62 -17.69
CA ALA A 237 2.25 4.02 -18.29
C ALA A 237 1.03 3.40 -17.56
N GLU A 238 -0.14 4.03 -17.68
CA GLU A 238 -1.39 3.57 -17.02
C GLU A 238 -1.91 2.22 -17.54
N ASP A 239 -1.57 1.83 -18.77
CA ASP A 239 -1.91 0.53 -19.36
C ASP A 239 -0.62 -0.24 -19.75
N GLU A 240 -0.53 -1.49 -19.31
CA GLU A 240 0.60 -2.38 -19.54
C GLU A 240 0.89 -2.67 -21.01
N THR A 241 -0.14 -2.60 -21.85
CA THR A 241 0.02 -2.79 -23.29
C THR A 241 0.58 -1.55 -23.98
N SER A 242 0.44 -0.36 -23.39
CA SER A 242 0.86 0.93 -23.98
C SER A 242 2.38 1.08 -24.17
N TRP A 243 3.19 0.14 -23.67
CA TRP A 243 4.65 0.09 -23.86
C TRP A 243 5.10 -0.70 -25.10
N TYR A 244 4.18 -1.16 -25.95
CA TYR A 244 4.54 -1.79 -27.23
C TYR A 244 5.46 -0.83 -28.01
N ASP A 245 6.59 -1.33 -28.51
CA ASP A 245 7.58 -0.58 -29.31
C ASP A 245 8.49 0.43 -28.56
N SER A 246 8.54 0.39 -27.22
CA SER A 246 9.48 1.18 -26.40
C SER A 246 10.94 0.72 -26.48
N GLY A 247 11.21 -0.45 -27.07
CA GLY A 247 12.51 -1.12 -27.01
C GLY A 247 12.79 -1.85 -25.69
N ILE A 248 11.77 -2.02 -24.83
CA ILE A 248 11.84 -2.79 -23.58
C ILE A 248 10.71 -3.81 -23.58
N ALA A 249 11.06 -5.08 -23.41
CA ALA A 249 10.13 -6.19 -23.30
C ALA A 249 10.52 -7.11 -22.15
N PHE A 250 9.53 -7.79 -21.55
CA PHE A 250 9.72 -8.65 -20.40
C PHE A 250 9.31 -10.09 -20.67
N ALA A 251 10.03 -11.03 -20.06
CA ALA A 251 9.68 -12.44 -20.02
C ALA A 251 9.85 -13.01 -18.62
N ILE A 252 8.94 -13.87 -18.21
CA ILE A 252 9.03 -14.60 -16.94
C ILE A 252 10.01 -15.77 -17.12
N PRO A 253 11.06 -15.88 -16.29
CA PRO A 253 12.06 -16.93 -16.43
C PRO A 253 11.47 -18.35 -16.39
N SER A 254 11.92 -19.23 -17.29
CA SER A 254 11.51 -20.63 -17.35
C SER A 254 11.78 -21.39 -16.05
N ARG A 255 12.91 -21.15 -15.39
CA ARG A 255 13.21 -21.70 -14.05
C ARG A 255 12.13 -21.33 -13.02
N SER A 256 11.66 -20.08 -13.05
CA SER A 256 10.63 -19.59 -12.13
C SER A 256 9.28 -20.27 -12.37
N LEU A 257 8.91 -20.45 -13.64
CA LEU A 257 7.68 -21.14 -14.06
C LEU A 257 7.74 -22.64 -13.75
N SER A 258 8.86 -23.29 -14.04
CA SER A 258 9.02 -24.74 -13.84
C SER A 258 8.84 -25.15 -12.38
N ALA A 259 9.33 -24.33 -11.43
CA ALA A 259 9.15 -24.55 -10.00
C ALA A 259 7.67 -24.51 -9.56
N ARG A 260 6.80 -23.90 -10.37
CA ARG A 260 5.39 -23.61 -10.06
C ARG A 260 4.40 -24.44 -10.85
N LEU A 261 4.81 -24.99 -11.99
CA LEU A 261 3.99 -25.84 -12.84
C LEU A 261 3.26 -26.95 -12.07
N PRO A 262 3.88 -27.68 -11.12
CA PRO A 262 3.16 -28.72 -10.38
C PRO A 262 1.92 -28.20 -9.65
N ARG A 263 2.01 -27.02 -9.04
CA ARG A 263 0.88 -26.37 -8.33
C ARG A 263 -0.18 -25.88 -9.32
N LEU A 264 0.24 -25.23 -10.39
CA LEU A 264 -0.68 -24.75 -11.44
C LEU A 264 -1.46 -25.91 -12.08
N VAL A 265 -0.80 -27.05 -12.35
CA VAL A 265 -1.45 -28.25 -12.91
C VAL A 265 -2.48 -28.85 -11.95
N LEU A 266 -2.28 -28.71 -10.63
CA LEU A 266 -3.26 -29.10 -9.60
C LEU A 266 -4.44 -28.12 -9.49
N GLY A 267 -4.43 -27.01 -10.23
CA GLY A 267 -5.47 -25.98 -10.15
C GLY A 267 -5.25 -24.95 -9.04
N GLU A 268 -4.05 -24.88 -8.47
CA GLU A 268 -3.72 -23.87 -7.45
C GLU A 268 -3.30 -22.56 -8.11
N ASP A 269 -4.05 -21.50 -7.84
CA ASP A 269 -3.63 -20.14 -8.18
C ASP A 269 -2.43 -19.71 -7.31
N ILE A 270 -1.53 -18.95 -7.92
CA ILE A 270 -0.32 -18.44 -7.28
C ILE A 270 -0.43 -16.93 -7.17
N ARG A 271 -0.17 -16.42 -5.97
CA ARG A 271 -0.19 -14.99 -5.66
C ARG A 271 1.09 -14.57 -4.96
N ARG A 272 1.35 -13.27 -5.01
CA ARG A 272 2.53 -12.66 -4.41
C ARG A 272 2.46 -12.79 -2.89
N GLY A 273 3.58 -13.17 -2.29
CA GLY A 273 3.71 -13.18 -0.84
C GLY A 273 3.77 -11.77 -0.24
N LEU A 274 2.95 -11.52 0.77
CA LEU A 274 2.88 -10.25 1.48
C LEU A 274 3.42 -10.41 2.90
N ILE A 275 4.39 -9.56 3.27
CA ILE A 275 4.98 -9.52 4.62
C ILE A 275 4.27 -8.52 5.54
N GLY A 276 3.86 -7.36 5.02
CA GLY A 276 3.14 -6.31 5.74
C GLY A 276 3.99 -5.30 6.53
N ILE A 277 5.11 -4.86 5.98
CA ILE A 277 5.94 -3.78 6.55
C ILE A 277 5.85 -2.49 5.73
N VAL A 278 6.04 -1.35 6.39
CA VAL A 278 6.14 -0.02 5.79
C VAL A 278 7.56 0.51 6.02
N ALA A 279 8.25 0.88 4.95
CA ALA A 279 9.57 1.48 5.04
C ALA A 279 9.49 2.91 5.60
N LYS A 280 10.48 3.29 6.41
CA LYS A 280 10.58 4.65 6.93
C LYS A 280 10.93 5.68 5.88
N GLU A 281 11.84 5.33 4.99
CA GLU A 281 12.25 6.18 3.88
C GLU A 281 11.42 5.89 2.63
N SER A 282 10.86 6.93 2.03
CA SER A 282 10.09 6.79 0.79
C SER A 282 10.97 6.59 -0.44
N ASP A 283 12.23 7.06 -0.37
CA ASP A 283 13.20 6.85 -1.44
C ASP A 283 13.85 5.46 -1.28
N PRO A 284 13.59 4.51 -2.19
CA PRO A 284 14.09 3.14 -2.07
C PRO A 284 15.62 3.02 -2.25
N TYR A 285 16.31 4.08 -2.65
CA TYR A 285 17.76 4.10 -2.85
C TYR A 285 18.53 4.55 -1.61
N VAL A 286 17.85 5.01 -0.56
CA VAL A 286 18.48 5.29 0.72
C VAL A 286 18.94 3.96 1.33
N GLU A 287 20.19 3.91 1.81
CA GLU A 287 20.76 2.78 2.54
C GLU A 287 20.15 2.72 3.96
N SER A 288 18.86 2.42 4.01
CA SER A 288 18.10 2.19 5.23
C SER A 288 17.13 1.04 5.03
N THR A 289 17.03 0.20 6.06
CA THR A 289 16.10 -0.92 6.15
C THR A 289 15.16 -0.77 7.34
N GLU A 290 15.08 0.43 7.92
CA GLU A 290 14.26 0.72 9.09
C GLU A 290 12.76 0.65 8.75
N ILE A 291 12.03 -0.08 9.58
CA ILE A 291 10.59 -0.26 9.49
C ILE A 291 9.93 0.94 10.18
N ALA A 292 9.15 1.73 9.44
CA ALA A 292 8.34 2.81 10.03
C ALA A 292 7.08 2.29 10.73
N ALA A 293 6.48 1.25 10.18
CA ALA A 293 5.26 0.65 10.72
C ALA A 293 5.12 -0.79 10.25
N VAL A 294 4.46 -1.59 11.08
CA VAL A 294 4.07 -2.97 10.76
C VAL A 294 2.55 -2.99 10.63
N ARG A 295 2.07 -3.55 9.53
CA ARG A 295 0.63 -3.63 9.25
C ARG A 295 0.00 -4.63 10.21
N PRO A 296 -1.08 -4.27 10.94
CA PRO A 296 -1.77 -5.21 11.82
C PRO A 296 -2.22 -6.47 11.07
N ARG A 297 -2.19 -7.62 11.76
CA ARG A 297 -2.61 -8.92 11.22
C ARG A 297 -1.82 -9.44 10.02
N SER A 298 -0.71 -8.78 9.72
CA SER A 298 0.24 -9.25 8.72
C SER A 298 1.14 -10.35 9.29
N PRO A 299 1.85 -11.11 8.42
CA PRO A 299 2.89 -12.01 8.89
C PRO A 299 3.96 -11.33 9.74
N ALA A 300 4.37 -10.11 9.41
CA ALA A 300 5.31 -9.33 10.21
C ALA A 300 4.77 -9.06 11.62
N ALA A 301 3.50 -8.68 11.76
CA ALA A 301 2.90 -8.45 13.08
C ALA A 301 2.86 -9.73 13.93
N ARG A 302 2.51 -10.87 13.33
CA ARG A 302 2.46 -12.16 14.03
C ARG A 302 3.84 -12.68 14.44
N ALA A 303 4.87 -12.28 13.71
CA ALA A 303 6.27 -12.55 14.03
C ALA A 303 6.90 -11.49 14.93
N ASP A 304 6.09 -10.66 15.60
CA ASP A 304 6.52 -9.58 16.50
C ASP A 304 7.55 -8.62 15.86
N LEU A 305 7.41 -8.28 14.57
CA LEU A 305 8.16 -7.14 14.02
C LEU A 305 7.52 -5.84 14.53
N GLN A 306 8.36 -4.84 14.77
CA GLN A 306 7.95 -3.56 15.37
C GLN A 306 8.49 -2.38 14.55
N ALA A 307 7.86 -1.21 14.73
CA ALA A 307 8.41 0.03 14.19
C ALA A 307 9.76 0.34 14.86
N GLY A 308 10.75 0.78 14.08
CA GLY A 308 12.11 1.02 14.53
C GLY A 308 13.06 -0.16 14.32
N ASP A 309 12.54 -1.37 14.10
CA ASP A 309 13.37 -2.52 13.70
C ASP A 309 14.09 -2.24 12.39
N GLN A 310 15.34 -2.69 12.26
CA GLN A 310 16.06 -2.71 10.99
C GLN A 310 16.12 -4.13 10.45
N LEU A 311 15.60 -4.35 9.24
CA LEU A 311 15.73 -5.64 8.58
C LEU A 311 17.15 -5.77 8.01
N VAL A 312 17.94 -6.74 8.47
CA VAL A 312 19.34 -6.90 8.08
C VAL A 312 19.59 -8.11 7.19
N SER A 313 18.69 -9.11 7.20
CA SER A 313 18.77 -10.24 6.25
C SER A 313 17.42 -10.88 5.95
N ILE A 314 17.33 -11.55 4.79
CA ILE A 314 16.21 -12.41 4.38
C ILE A 314 16.80 -13.72 3.84
N ASP A 315 16.43 -14.86 4.41
CA ASP A 315 16.97 -16.19 4.11
C ASP A 315 18.50 -16.19 4.04
N ASP A 316 19.13 -15.63 5.08
CA ASP A 316 20.59 -15.52 5.23
C ASP A 316 21.28 -14.59 4.18
N VAL A 317 20.51 -13.90 3.33
CA VAL A 317 21.01 -12.87 2.40
C VAL A 317 20.94 -11.50 3.07
N GLU A 318 22.08 -10.83 3.21
CA GLU A 318 22.17 -9.47 3.77
C GLU A 318 21.40 -8.46 2.91
N VAL A 319 20.68 -7.55 3.57
CA VAL A 319 19.98 -6.43 2.92
C VAL A 319 20.39 -5.10 3.54
N ARG A 320 20.61 -4.09 2.68
CA ARG A 320 21.07 -2.75 3.07
C ARG A 320 20.11 -1.64 2.65
N SER A 321 19.13 -1.97 1.82
CA SER A 321 18.16 -1.01 1.31
C SER A 321 16.78 -1.62 1.17
N HIS A 322 15.76 -0.76 1.22
CA HIS A 322 14.38 -1.19 0.94
C HIS A 322 14.21 -1.75 -0.49
N ARG A 323 15.03 -1.29 -1.45
CA ARG A 323 15.08 -1.86 -2.79
C ARG A 323 15.49 -3.34 -2.77
N GLU A 324 16.53 -3.69 -2.03
CA GLU A 324 16.99 -5.09 -1.90
C GLU A 324 15.94 -5.96 -1.22
N ILE A 325 15.29 -5.44 -0.17
CA ILE A 325 14.16 -6.12 0.49
C ILE A 325 13.06 -6.43 -0.54
N LYS A 326 12.64 -5.44 -1.33
CA LYS A 326 11.64 -5.65 -2.39
C LYS A 326 12.12 -6.65 -3.45
N GLN A 327 13.40 -6.61 -3.82
CA GLN A 327 13.99 -7.51 -4.80
C GLN A 327 13.94 -8.97 -4.34
N LEU A 328 14.30 -9.24 -3.08
CA LEU A 328 14.30 -10.60 -2.52
C LEU A 328 12.89 -11.13 -2.26
N LEU A 329 11.95 -10.27 -1.85
CA LEU A 329 10.55 -10.65 -1.61
C LEU A 329 9.71 -10.70 -2.88
N GLY A 330 10.09 -10.00 -3.95
CA GLY A 330 9.27 -9.85 -5.15
C GLY A 330 8.99 -11.17 -5.85
N GLY A 331 9.96 -12.09 -5.85
CA GLY A 331 9.83 -13.42 -6.43
C GLY A 331 9.17 -14.48 -5.54
N ARG A 332 8.75 -14.13 -4.33
CA ARG A 332 8.20 -15.06 -3.34
C ARG A 332 6.69 -15.16 -3.43
N ASP A 333 6.18 -16.39 -3.31
CA ASP A 333 4.76 -16.66 -3.36
C ASP A 333 4.14 -16.68 -1.95
N ALA A 334 2.83 -16.47 -1.90
CA ALA A 334 2.05 -16.68 -0.69
C ALA A 334 2.16 -18.14 -0.22
N GLY A 335 2.28 -18.32 1.09
CA GLY A 335 2.49 -19.63 1.73
C GLY A 335 3.97 -20.03 1.87
N GLU A 336 4.91 -19.32 1.26
CA GLU A 336 6.35 -19.55 1.49
C GLU A 336 6.74 -19.09 2.91
N SER A 337 7.52 -19.92 3.62
CA SER A 337 8.20 -19.52 4.86
C SER A 337 9.50 -18.80 4.52
N ILE A 338 9.80 -17.71 5.22
CA ILE A 338 11.05 -16.96 5.11
C ILE A 338 11.63 -16.70 6.50
N ARG A 339 12.97 -16.68 6.58
CA ARG A 339 13.70 -16.27 7.78
C ARG A 339 14.18 -14.84 7.64
N LEU A 340 13.96 -14.03 8.66
CA LEU A 340 14.38 -12.64 8.73
C LEU A 340 15.40 -12.49 9.85
N GLY A 341 16.50 -11.79 9.58
CA GLY A 341 17.34 -11.22 10.62
C GLY A 341 16.96 -9.76 10.83
N ILE A 342 16.61 -9.39 12.05
CA ILE A 342 16.29 -8.00 12.43
C ILE A 342 17.25 -7.49 13.50
N LEU A 343 17.50 -6.19 13.51
CA LEU A 343 18.21 -5.50 14.58
C LEU A 343 17.22 -4.65 15.38
N ARG A 344 17.04 -4.98 16.67
CA ARG A 344 16.21 -4.25 17.64
C ARG A 344 17.08 -3.92 18.85
N ASP A 345 17.13 -2.65 19.25
CA ASP A 345 17.91 -2.20 20.42
C ASP A 345 19.37 -2.71 20.44
N GLN A 346 20.03 -2.70 19.27
CA GLN A 346 21.40 -3.21 19.04
C GLN A 346 21.57 -4.73 19.21
N GLN A 347 20.48 -5.48 19.32
CA GLN A 347 20.47 -6.93 19.36
C GLN A 347 19.93 -7.50 18.06
N THR A 348 20.61 -8.51 17.53
CA THR A 348 20.13 -9.26 16.35
C THR A 348 19.17 -10.35 16.79
N LEU A 349 17.96 -10.32 16.25
CA LEU A 349 16.93 -11.33 16.45
C LEU A 349 16.64 -12.03 15.11
N GLU A 350 16.29 -13.31 15.18
CA GLU A 350 15.80 -14.06 14.03
C GLU A 350 14.29 -14.24 14.16
N GLN A 351 13.56 -14.01 13.08
CA GLN A 351 12.13 -14.23 13.01
C GLN A 351 11.79 -15.09 11.79
N GLU A 352 10.94 -16.09 11.98
CA GLU A 352 10.41 -16.90 10.89
C GLU A 352 8.93 -16.57 10.68
N LEU A 353 8.52 -16.38 9.43
CA LEU A 353 7.13 -16.10 9.09
C LEU A 353 6.73 -16.71 7.76
N VAL A 354 5.43 -16.94 7.61
CA VAL A 354 4.82 -17.42 6.36
C VAL A 354 4.17 -16.24 5.65
N LEU A 355 4.55 -16.00 4.40
CA LEU A 355 4.02 -14.90 3.59
C LEU A 355 2.52 -15.09 3.31
N ALA A 356 1.75 -14.01 3.44
CA ALA A 356 0.31 -14.04 3.26
C ALA A 356 -0.09 -13.75 1.81
N GLU A 357 -1.18 -14.35 1.35
CA GLU A 357 -1.81 -14.03 0.06
C GLU A 357 -2.45 -12.64 0.07
N THR A 358 -3.14 -12.33 1.17
CA THR A 358 -3.78 -11.04 1.40
C THR A 358 -3.52 -10.63 2.84
N ILE A 359 -3.45 -9.32 3.07
CA ILE A 359 -3.44 -8.75 4.42
C ILE A 359 -4.79 -8.05 4.57
N PRO A 360 -5.69 -8.57 5.43
CA PRO A 360 -7.00 -7.98 5.62
C PRO A 360 -6.91 -6.49 6.00
N PRO A 361 -7.72 -5.62 5.40
CA PRO A 361 -7.69 -4.18 5.70
C PRO A 361 -8.08 -3.96 7.15
N LEU A 362 -7.30 -3.17 7.90
CA LEU A 362 -7.53 -2.92 9.32
C LEU A 362 -9.00 -2.55 9.56
N VAL A 363 -9.65 -3.29 10.46
CA VAL A 363 -10.98 -2.94 10.97
C VAL A 363 -10.74 -2.52 12.41
N PRO A 364 -10.68 -1.21 12.73
CA PRO A 364 -10.49 -0.78 14.09
C PRO A 364 -11.57 -1.34 15.01
N GLN A 365 -11.15 -2.01 16.08
CA GLN A 365 -12.05 -2.60 17.08
C GLN A 365 -12.25 -1.67 18.27
N ARG A 366 -13.20 -2.02 19.15
CA ARG A 366 -13.43 -1.38 20.44
C ARG A 366 -14.08 -2.29 21.48
N ILE A 367 -13.97 -1.90 22.75
CA ILE A 367 -14.56 -2.63 23.88
C ILE A 367 -15.61 -1.82 24.66
N GLY A 368 -15.68 -0.49 24.46
CA GLY A 368 -16.69 0.42 24.99
C GLY A 368 -16.38 0.99 26.38
N ILE A 369 -15.12 1.31 26.67
CA ILE A 369 -14.72 1.97 27.93
C ILE A 369 -14.12 3.35 27.70
N THR A 370 -14.10 4.18 28.72
CA THR A 370 -13.21 5.35 28.80
C THR A 370 -12.24 5.18 29.95
N VAL A 371 -11.02 5.66 29.78
CA VAL A 371 -9.94 5.52 30.77
C VAL A 371 -9.38 6.89 31.09
N ARG A 372 -9.09 7.13 32.37
CA ARG A 372 -8.39 8.34 32.84
C ARG A 372 -7.07 7.97 33.49
N GLN A 373 -6.08 8.84 33.33
CA GLN A 373 -4.87 8.79 34.14
C GLN A 373 -5.19 9.27 35.55
N GLN A 374 -4.67 8.58 36.56
CA GLN A 374 -4.71 9.03 37.94
C GLN A 374 -3.32 8.90 38.54
N THR A 375 -2.82 10.01 39.10
CA THR A 375 -1.63 10.02 39.93
C THR A 375 -2.04 9.69 41.36
N VAL A 376 -1.44 8.66 41.96
CA VAL A 376 -1.68 8.31 43.36
C VAL A 376 -0.48 8.78 44.17
N THR A 377 -0.70 9.77 45.05
CA THR A 377 0.28 10.19 46.05
C THR A 377 0.28 9.19 47.21
N ALA A 378 1.47 8.85 47.73
CA ALA A 378 1.68 7.79 48.72
C ALA A 378 1.05 8.02 50.13
N ASP A 379 0.15 8.99 50.30
CA ASP A 379 -0.38 9.42 51.62
C ASP A 379 -1.72 8.77 52.02
N GLU A 380 -2.30 7.87 51.20
CA GLU A 380 -3.42 7.02 51.63
C GLU A 380 -2.91 5.62 52.03
N PRO A 381 -3.09 5.19 53.30
CA PRO A 381 -2.58 3.90 53.76
C PRO A 381 -3.37 2.77 53.11
N THR A 382 -2.76 2.10 52.12
CA THR A 382 -3.25 0.81 51.64
C THR A 382 -2.73 -0.26 52.61
N GLU A 383 -3.60 -0.73 53.51
CA GLU A 383 -3.39 -1.97 54.24
C GLU A 383 -3.43 -3.14 53.24
N VAL A 384 -2.30 -3.40 52.57
CA VAL A 384 -2.05 -4.68 51.93
C VAL A 384 -0.81 -5.25 52.60
N ALA A 385 -1.06 -6.25 53.46
CA ALA A 385 -0.01 -7.07 54.03
C ALA A 385 0.65 -7.87 52.89
N SER A 386 1.89 -7.52 52.56
CA SER A 386 2.83 -8.45 51.94
C SER A 386 3.39 -9.37 53.03
N PRO A 387 3.30 -10.70 52.89
CA PRO A 387 4.27 -11.58 53.53
C PRO A 387 5.47 -11.73 52.59
N ASP A 388 6.65 -11.60 53.19
CA ASP A 388 7.97 -11.97 52.68
C ASP A 388 8.69 -10.91 51.83
N GLU A 389 9.56 -10.14 52.47
CA GLU A 389 10.88 -9.79 51.90
C GLU A 389 11.84 -9.32 53.01
N ASP A 390 12.84 -10.14 53.31
CA ASP A 390 14.15 -9.71 53.83
C ASP A 390 14.99 -9.35 52.58
N ASP A 391 15.16 -8.06 52.25
CA ASP A 391 16.47 -7.51 51.86
C ASP A 391 16.49 -5.97 51.82
N ALA A 392 17.71 -5.46 51.86
CA ALA A 392 18.18 -4.14 52.25
C ALA A 392 17.58 -2.90 51.56
N SER A 393 17.39 -1.90 52.42
CA SER A 393 17.33 -0.45 52.21
C SER A 393 17.91 0.10 50.90
N VAL A 394 17.05 0.74 50.11
CA VAL A 394 17.41 1.85 49.22
C VAL A 394 16.56 3.07 49.62
N ASP A 395 17.26 4.11 50.06
CA ASP A 395 16.74 5.48 50.24
C ASP A 395 16.54 6.10 48.84
N GLY A 396 15.32 6.53 48.50
CA GLY A 396 15.05 7.11 47.18
C GLY A 396 13.59 7.38 46.85
N GLY A 397 13.01 8.44 47.45
CA GLY A 397 11.93 9.28 46.89
C GLY A 397 10.56 8.65 46.69
N ASP A 398 9.52 9.30 47.24
CA ASP A 398 8.12 9.08 46.86
C ASP A 398 7.98 9.18 45.32
N VAL A 399 7.88 8.02 44.64
CA VAL A 399 7.55 7.98 43.22
C VAL A 399 6.04 7.85 43.12
N ASP A 400 5.37 8.92 42.71
CA ASP A 400 3.94 8.89 42.41
C ASP A 400 3.62 7.74 41.44
N ALA A 401 2.77 6.81 41.85
CA ALA A 401 2.35 5.71 41.00
C ALA A 401 1.28 6.22 40.02
N THR A 402 1.53 6.08 38.72
CA THR A 402 0.55 6.40 37.68
C THR A 402 -0.35 5.18 37.44
N GLU A 403 -1.66 5.38 37.52
CA GLU A 403 -2.66 4.33 37.31
C GLU A 403 -3.66 4.70 36.20
N TRP A 404 -4.10 3.68 35.46
CA TRP A 404 -5.06 3.80 34.36
C TRP A 404 -6.42 3.30 34.82
N VAL A 405 -7.32 4.21 35.15
CA VAL A 405 -8.59 3.88 35.80
C VAL A 405 -9.74 3.97 34.82
N VAL A 406 -10.58 2.95 34.75
CA VAL A 406 -11.83 2.98 33.98
C VAL A 406 -12.71 4.09 34.54
N SER A 407 -12.96 5.11 33.72
CA SER A 407 -13.77 6.27 34.10
C SER A 407 -15.22 6.13 33.66
N GLY A 408 -15.52 5.30 32.65
CA GLY A 408 -16.87 5.13 32.11
C GLY A 408 -17.05 3.89 31.25
N LEU A 409 -18.31 3.52 31.04
CA LEU A 409 -18.75 2.31 30.35
C LEU A 409 -19.92 2.61 29.41
N ILE A 410 -19.84 2.14 28.16
CA ILE A 410 -20.94 2.24 27.20
C ILE A 410 -21.89 1.06 27.41
N ALA A 411 -23.19 1.33 27.57
CA ALA A 411 -24.20 0.29 27.67
C ALA A 411 -24.28 -0.55 26.38
N GLY A 412 -24.41 -1.87 26.52
CA GLY A 412 -24.44 -2.82 25.42
C GLY A 412 -23.09 -3.06 24.72
N SER A 413 -22.00 -2.48 25.24
CA SER A 413 -20.65 -2.72 24.72
C SER A 413 -20.07 -4.06 25.21
N PRO A 414 -18.98 -4.56 24.59
CA PRO A 414 -18.30 -5.78 25.08
C PRO A 414 -17.88 -5.74 26.55
N ALA A 415 -17.52 -4.56 27.06
CA ALA A 415 -17.15 -4.35 28.45
C ALA A 415 -18.37 -4.28 29.39
N ASP A 416 -19.57 -4.07 28.87
CA ASP A 416 -20.79 -3.91 29.67
C ASP A 416 -21.07 -5.15 30.53
N GLY A 417 -21.39 -4.92 31.80
CA GLY A 417 -21.59 -5.97 32.80
C GLY A 417 -20.35 -6.78 33.20
N LYS A 418 -19.19 -6.58 32.56
CA LYS A 418 -17.93 -7.29 32.86
C LYS A 418 -16.90 -6.37 33.54
N VAL A 419 -16.68 -5.20 32.98
CA VAL A 419 -15.79 -4.15 33.51
C VAL A 419 -16.60 -3.17 34.35
N GLN A 420 -15.98 -2.59 35.38
CA GLN A 420 -16.60 -1.62 36.28
C GLN A 420 -15.84 -0.30 36.28
N VAL A 421 -16.57 0.80 36.47
CA VAL A 421 -15.97 2.12 36.73
C VAL A 421 -15.16 2.04 38.02
N GLY A 422 -13.90 2.48 37.97
CA GLY A 422 -12.94 2.35 39.06
C GLY A 422 -11.94 1.19 38.90
N ASP A 423 -12.16 0.27 37.96
CA ASP A 423 -11.18 -0.79 37.66
C ASP A 423 -9.85 -0.17 37.20
N ARG A 424 -8.73 -0.68 37.73
CA ARG A 424 -7.37 -0.23 37.38
C ARG A 424 -6.77 -1.18 36.35
N ILE A 425 -6.54 -0.73 35.13
CA ILE A 425 -6.06 -1.56 34.03
C ILE A 425 -4.56 -1.82 34.18
N ARG A 426 -4.13 -3.08 34.00
CA ARG A 426 -2.72 -3.50 34.08
C ARG A 426 -2.20 -4.01 32.75
N THR A 427 -2.87 -4.98 32.14
CA THR A 427 -2.41 -5.62 30.89
C THR A 427 -3.58 -5.90 29.94
N LEU A 428 -3.28 -5.98 28.65
CA LEU A 428 -4.16 -6.53 27.62
C LEU A 428 -3.42 -7.65 26.88
N ASP A 429 -3.99 -8.86 26.86
CA ASP A 429 -3.37 -10.08 26.32
C ASP A 429 -1.95 -10.33 26.87
N GLY A 430 -1.76 -10.02 28.16
CA GLY A 430 -0.46 -10.13 28.85
C GLY A 430 0.51 -8.98 28.57
N ASN A 431 0.22 -8.07 27.64
CA ASN A 431 1.04 -6.90 27.37
C ASN A 431 0.77 -5.78 28.39
N PRO A 432 1.79 -5.23 29.07
CA PRO A 432 1.63 -4.10 29.98
C PRO A 432 1.04 -2.86 29.31
N ILE A 433 0.14 -2.17 30.03
CA ILE A 433 -0.42 -0.89 29.60
C ILE A 433 0.34 0.24 30.29
N GLU A 434 1.24 0.88 29.53
CA GLU A 434 2.04 2.01 30.00
C GLU A 434 1.31 3.34 29.90
N ASP A 435 0.36 3.48 28.97
CA ASP A 435 -0.46 4.67 28.80
C ASP A 435 -1.80 4.35 28.10
N VAL A 436 -2.75 5.29 28.17
CA VAL A 436 -4.07 5.17 27.51
C VAL A 436 -3.93 5.00 26.00
N ALA A 437 -2.91 5.63 25.40
CA ALA A 437 -2.68 5.54 23.97
C ALA A 437 -2.29 4.11 23.56
N SER A 438 -1.49 3.40 24.35
CA SER A 438 -1.06 2.02 24.15
C SER A 438 -2.24 1.08 24.23
N LEU A 439 -3.07 1.20 25.27
CA LEU A 439 -4.30 0.42 25.38
C LEU A 439 -5.19 0.62 24.14
N ARG A 440 -5.41 1.88 23.75
CA ARG A 440 -6.23 2.20 22.58
C ARG A 440 -5.67 1.60 21.30
N ARG A 441 -4.35 1.71 21.08
CA ARG A 441 -3.68 1.11 19.91
C ARG A 441 -3.85 -0.40 19.87
N GLN A 442 -3.67 -1.08 21.00
CA GLN A 442 -3.78 -2.53 21.09
C GLN A 442 -5.23 -2.99 20.83
N VAL A 443 -6.22 -2.36 21.46
CA VAL A 443 -7.64 -2.67 21.20
C VAL A 443 -8.01 -2.38 19.75
N PHE A 444 -7.60 -1.24 19.19
CA PHE A 444 -7.95 -0.88 17.81
C PHE A 444 -7.33 -1.85 16.78
N ALA A 445 -6.15 -2.41 17.08
CA ALA A 445 -5.48 -3.37 16.22
C ALA A 445 -5.92 -4.83 16.43
N ALA A 446 -6.80 -5.08 17.40
CA ALA A 446 -7.25 -6.43 17.76
C ALA A 446 -7.89 -7.18 16.59
N ASP A 447 -7.74 -8.50 16.61
CA ASP A 447 -8.38 -9.38 15.63
C ASP A 447 -9.91 -9.39 15.86
N PRO A 448 -10.73 -9.16 14.81
CA PRO A 448 -12.18 -9.27 14.92
C PRO A 448 -12.61 -10.64 15.43
N ASP A 449 -13.66 -10.67 16.26
CA ASP A 449 -14.28 -11.88 16.81
C ASP A 449 -13.35 -12.77 17.66
N GLN A 450 -12.12 -12.32 17.98
CA GLN A 450 -11.21 -12.99 18.90
C GLN A 450 -11.41 -12.45 20.33
N PRO A 451 -11.24 -13.31 21.37
CA PRO A 451 -11.24 -12.87 22.75
C PRO A 451 -9.99 -12.05 23.07
N LEU A 452 -10.17 -10.99 23.84
CA LEU A 452 -9.16 -10.15 24.46
C LEU A 452 -9.17 -10.38 25.97
N ALA A 453 -8.02 -10.64 26.57
CA ALA A 453 -7.85 -10.80 28.01
C ALA A 453 -7.39 -9.48 28.65
N LEU A 454 -8.33 -8.77 29.28
CA LEU A 454 -8.05 -7.53 30.02
C LEU A 454 -7.80 -7.85 31.50
N SER A 455 -6.58 -7.60 31.99
CA SER A 455 -6.27 -7.74 33.41
C SER A 455 -6.47 -6.42 34.13
N VAL A 456 -7.30 -6.43 35.18
CA VAL A 456 -7.65 -5.26 35.99
C VAL A 456 -7.45 -5.55 37.47
N VAL A 457 -7.21 -4.51 38.26
CA VAL A 457 -7.29 -4.57 39.73
C VAL A 457 -8.60 -3.93 40.16
N ARG A 458 -9.43 -4.70 40.87
CA ARG A 458 -10.71 -4.27 41.44
C ARG A 458 -10.68 -4.54 42.94
N ALA A 459 -10.86 -3.49 43.74
CA ALA A 459 -10.83 -3.59 45.21
C ALA A 459 -9.59 -4.32 45.78
N GLY A 460 -8.43 -4.16 45.11
CA GLY A 460 -7.16 -4.79 45.51
C GLY A 460 -6.91 -6.20 44.94
N GLU A 461 -7.91 -6.83 44.33
CA GLU A 461 -7.75 -8.15 43.69
C GLU A 461 -7.52 -8.01 42.18
N GLN A 462 -6.60 -8.83 41.64
CA GLN A 462 -6.38 -8.93 40.20
C GLN A 462 -7.44 -9.86 39.57
N LEU A 463 -8.07 -9.38 38.50
CA LEU A 463 -9.11 -10.07 37.74
C LEU A 463 -8.73 -10.07 36.26
N ASP A 464 -8.79 -11.23 35.63
CA ASP A 464 -8.68 -11.36 34.17
C ASP A 464 -10.08 -11.45 33.55
N ILE A 465 -10.39 -10.50 32.69
CA ILE A 465 -11.70 -10.34 32.05
C ILE A 465 -11.58 -10.62 30.57
N GLU A 466 -12.30 -11.64 30.09
CA GLU A 466 -12.37 -11.95 28.67
C GLU A 466 -13.46 -11.12 27.97
N LEU A 467 -13.04 -10.36 26.95
CA LEU A 467 -13.87 -9.45 26.16
C LEU A 467 -13.82 -9.86 24.69
N THR A 468 -14.91 -9.75 23.95
CA THR A 468 -14.89 -9.90 22.48
C THR A 468 -15.07 -8.53 21.88
N SER A 469 -14.00 -7.94 21.34
CA SER A 469 -14.07 -6.60 20.76
C SER A 469 -14.99 -6.56 19.53
N VAL A 470 -15.58 -5.40 19.27
CA VAL A 470 -16.45 -5.18 18.11
C VAL A 470 -15.92 -4.06 17.23
N PRO A 471 -16.23 -4.02 15.93
CA PRO A 471 -15.83 -2.90 15.08
C PRO A 471 -16.27 -1.53 15.64
N ILE A 472 -15.49 -0.48 15.38
CA ILE A 472 -15.86 0.90 15.75
C ILE A 472 -17.22 1.31 15.16
N ALA A 473 -17.70 0.71 14.07
CA ALA A 473 -19.02 1.02 13.54
C ALA A 473 -20.19 0.32 14.28
N ALA A 474 -19.93 -0.65 15.17
CA ALA A 474 -20.96 -1.56 15.70
C ALA A 474 -21.77 -1.01 16.89
N ILE A 475 -21.17 -0.24 17.79
CA ILE A 475 -21.88 0.48 18.86
C ILE A 475 -22.41 1.82 18.30
N ASP A 476 -23.58 2.22 18.75
CA ASP A 476 -24.14 3.50 18.36
C ASP A 476 -23.21 4.65 18.79
N PRO A 477 -22.75 5.53 17.88
CA PRO A 477 -21.93 6.69 18.21
C PRO A 477 -22.63 7.69 19.15
N GLN A 478 -23.95 7.60 19.33
CA GLN A 478 -24.70 8.38 20.32
C GLN A 478 -24.71 7.75 21.72
N SER A 479 -24.32 6.48 21.84
CA SER A 479 -24.22 5.78 23.13
C SER A 479 -22.92 6.19 23.83
N LEU A 480 -23.02 7.16 24.72
CA LEU A 480 -21.89 7.67 25.51
C LEU A 480 -22.00 7.23 26.98
N PRO A 481 -20.88 6.95 27.65
CA PRO A 481 -20.87 6.77 29.10
C PRO A 481 -21.18 8.09 29.81
N THR A 482 -21.85 8.02 30.95
CA THR A 482 -22.15 9.17 31.81
C THR A 482 -20.89 9.92 32.28
N SER A 483 -19.73 9.27 32.29
CA SER A 483 -18.44 9.88 32.61
C SER A 483 -18.07 11.01 31.65
N LEU A 484 -18.52 10.92 30.39
CA LEU A 484 -18.31 11.98 29.41
C LEU A 484 -19.33 13.10 29.57
N ASP A 485 -20.43 12.94 30.34
CA ASP A 485 -21.55 13.89 30.41
C ASP A 485 -21.25 15.14 31.24
N HIS A 486 -20.12 15.18 31.94
CA HIS A 486 -19.67 16.37 32.68
C HIS A 486 -18.92 17.35 31.76
N ALA A 487 -19.67 17.88 30.81
CA ALA A 487 -19.29 18.93 29.88
C ALA A 487 -19.50 20.33 30.51
N SER A 488 -18.40 20.99 30.90
CA SER A 488 -18.35 22.32 31.54
C SER A 488 -19.00 22.40 32.93
N GLY A 489 -18.46 23.23 33.81
CA GLY A 489 -19.13 23.50 35.10
C GLY A 489 -20.48 24.19 34.85
N PRO A 490 -21.54 23.92 35.65
CA PRO A 490 -22.87 24.52 35.46
C PRO A 490 -22.87 26.06 35.48
N ASP A 491 -21.83 26.67 36.05
CA ASP A 491 -21.66 28.13 36.17
C ASP A 491 -20.67 28.73 35.15
N GLU A 492 -20.10 27.93 34.24
CA GLU A 492 -19.12 28.39 33.27
C GLU A 492 -19.83 29.06 32.08
N LYS A 493 -19.57 30.36 31.87
CA LYS A 493 -20.17 31.13 30.78
C LYS A 493 -19.50 30.77 29.46
N TRP A 494 -20.29 30.47 28.43
CA TRP A 494 -19.83 30.24 27.06
C TRP A 494 -20.19 31.42 26.16
N GLU A 495 -19.33 31.72 25.20
CA GLU A 495 -19.53 32.83 24.27
C GLU A 495 -18.96 32.52 22.88
N ILE A 496 -19.39 33.32 21.90
CA ILE A 496 -18.80 33.35 20.57
C ILE A 496 -17.93 34.60 20.49
N ARG A 497 -16.64 34.41 20.18
CA ARG A 497 -15.67 35.50 20.07
C ARG A 497 -14.82 35.39 18.82
N GLU A 498 -14.27 36.52 18.42
CA GLU A 498 -13.20 36.55 17.42
C GLU A 498 -11.97 35.80 17.95
N PHE A 499 -11.35 34.99 17.08
CA PHE A 499 -10.16 34.25 17.41
C PHE A 499 -9.11 34.49 16.34
N THR A 500 -7.93 34.92 16.75
CA THR A 500 -6.81 35.23 15.85
C THR A 500 -5.59 34.45 16.30
N VAL A 501 -4.82 33.99 15.32
CA VAL A 501 -3.53 33.33 15.54
C VAL A 501 -2.48 34.13 14.79
N PRO A 502 -1.32 34.42 15.40
CA PRO A 502 -0.23 35.10 14.71
C PRO A 502 0.10 34.41 13.38
N ASP A 503 0.32 35.22 12.34
CA ASP A 503 0.66 34.77 10.99
C ASP A 503 -0.40 33.88 10.31
N LEU A 504 -1.66 33.96 10.74
CA LEU A 504 -2.83 33.46 10.01
C LEU A 504 -3.72 34.63 9.58
N GLY A 505 -3.94 34.76 8.27
CA GLY A 505 -4.83 35.78 7.71
C GLY A 505 -6.31 35.40 7.73
N ASN A 506 -6.62 34.14 8.04
CA ASN A 506 -7.98 33.61 8.03
C ASN A 506 -8.82 34.21 9.17
N ALA A 507 -10.01 34.69 8.83
CA ALA A 507 -10.99 35.07 9.84
C ALA A 507 -11.51 33.82 10.56
N ALA A 508 -11.58 33.87 11.89
CA ALA A 508 -12.12 32.78 12.69
C ALA A 508 -13.04 33.27 13.82
N ARG A 509 -13.99 32.41 14.19
CA ARG A 509 -14.87 32.58 15.35
C ARG A 509 -14.80 31.34 16.23
N LEU A 510 -14.61 31.55 17.52
CA LEU A 510 -14.47 30.49 18.51
C LEU A 510 -15.68 30.50 19.44
N ILE A 511 -16.29 29.34 19.59
CA ILE A 511 -17.27 29.02 20.62
C ILE A 511 -16.52 28.29 21.73
N GLY A 512 -16.60 28.80 22.95
CA GLY A 512 -15.95 28.15 24.10
C GLY A 512 -16.18 28.92 25.40
N PRO A 513 -15.65 28.41 26.52
CA PRO A 513 -15.76 29.06 27.80
C PRO A 513 -15.08 30.44 27.79
N SER A 514 -15.71 31.42 28.45
CA SER A 514 -15.19 32.77 28.69
C SER A 514 -14.12 32.72 29.77
N ARG A 515 -12.87 32.45 29.39
CA ARG A 515 -11.75 32.45 30.34
C ARG A 515 -11.13 33.86 30.45
N PRO A 516 -11.04 34.47 31.63
CA PRO A 516 -10.32 35.74 31.78
C PRO A 516 -8.82 35.53 31.51
N GLU A 517 -8.18 36.52 30.86
CA GLU A 517 -6.73 36.52 30.61
C GLU A 517 -5.96 36.26 31.92
N GLY A 518 -5.07 35.25 31.90
CA GLY A 518 -4.21 34.91 33.04
C GLY A 518 -4.81 33.96 34.08
N ALA A 519 -6.02 33.40 33.87
CA ALA A 519 -6.55 32.38 34.76
C ALA A 519 -5.63 31.14 34.82
N PRO A 520 -5.33 30.61 36.02
CA PRO A 520 -4.43 29.46 36.18
C PRO A 520 -4.95 28.26 35.39
N ARG A 521 -4.05 27.44 34.82
CA ARG A 521 -4.41 26.18 34.14
C ARG A 521 -5.26 25.31 35.08
N ALA A 522 -6.16 24.53 34.51
CA ALA A 522 -6.93 23.56 35.30
C ALA A 522 -5.95 22.65 36.05
N SER A 523 -6.29 22.21 37.27
CA SER A 523 -5.50 21.21 37.99
C SER A 523 -5.36 19.95 37.14
N GLU A 524 -4.32 19.14 37.37
CA GLU A 524 -4.13 17.87 36.65
C GLU A 524 -5.35 16.94 36.76
N GLU A 525 -6.10 17.01 37.86
CA GLU A 525 -7.38 16.29 38.04
C GLU A 525 -8.50 16.68 37.05
N VAL A 526 -8.39 17.83 36.40
CA VAL A 526 -9.43 18.42 35.52
C VAL A 526 -8.97 18.49 34.06
N ALA A 527 -7.72 18.11 33.76
CA ALA A 527 -7.12 18.16 32.43
C ALA A 527 -7.80 17.22 31.41
N GLY A 528 -7.88 17.64 30.14
CA GLY A 528 -8.48 16.93 29.02
C GLY A 528 -10.01 16.82 29.03
N ARG A 529 -10.76 17.80 29.55
CA ARG A 529 -12.24 17.71 29.60
C ARG A 529 -12.97 18.05 28.30
N LEU A 530 -12.47 19.01 27.52
CA LEU A 530 -13.21 19.55 26.39
C LEU A 530 -12.86 18.85 25.07
N GLY A 531 -13.85 18.65 24.21
CA GLY A 531 -13.60 18.33 22.80
C GLY A 531 -13.22 19.56 21.99
N LEU A 532 -12.68 19.37 20.79
CA LEU A 532 -12.46 20.44 19.81
C LEU A 532 -13.03 20.05 18.45
N MET A 533 -13.74 20.98 17.82
CA MET A 533 -14.17 20.87 16.44
C MET A 533 -13.70 22.08 15.62
N VAL A 534 -13.02 21.85 14.50
CA VAL A 534 -12.65 22.89 13.53
C VAL A 534 -13.52 22.75 12.28
N LEU A 535 -14.31 23.78 11.99
CA LEU A 535 -15.27 23.81 10.90
C LEU A 535 -14.86 24.83 9.85
N LEU A 536 -14.62 24.36 8.63
CA LEU A 536 -14.18 25.16 7.50
C LEU A 536 -15.39 25.66 6.73
N ALA A 537 -15.59 26.97 6.73
CA ALA A 537 -16.65 27.63 5.99
C ALA A 537 -16.40 27.54 4.48
N ASP A 538 -17.48 27.61 3.70
CA ASP A 538 -17.37 27.69 2.26
C ASP A 538 -16.98 29.11 1.82
N PRO A 539 -16.22 29.29 0.72
CA PRO A 539 -15.95 30.62 0.19
C PRO A 539 -17.25 31.40 -0.06
N GLY A 540 -17.25 32.67 0.34
CA GLY A 540 -18.44 33.53 0.32
C GLY A 540 -19.29 33.53 1.60
N GLU A 541 -19.07 32.58 2.53
CA GLU A 541 -19.68 32.60 3.86
C GLU A 541 -18.92 33.56 4.79
N THR A 542 -19.18 34.86 4.64
CA THR A 542 -18.41 35.91 5.33
C THR A 542 -18.88 36.19 6.77
N ASP A 543 -20.11 35.83 7.13
CA ASP A 543 -20.66 36.02 8.48
C ASP A 543 -20.52 34.77 9.36
N LEU A 544 -19.30 34.55 9.86
CA LEU A 544 -18.99 33.45 10.77
C LEU A 544 -19.74 33.54 12.10
N GLN A 545 -20.15 34.75 12.53
CA GLN A 545 -20.91 34.92 13.78
C GLN A 545 -22.30 34.28 13.63
N LYS A 546 -22.97 34.56 12.50
CA LYS A 546 -24.26 33.97 12.17
C LYS A 546 -24.16 32.44 12.02
N LEU A 547 -23.07 31.96 11.40
CA LEU A 547 -22.83 30.52 11.24
C LEU A 547 -22.60 29.80 12.57
N ALA A 548 -21.90 30.44 13.51
CA ALA A 548 -21.59 29.90 14.84
C ALA A 548 -22.78 29.94 15.82
N THR A 549 -23.71 30.89 15.65
CA THR A 549 -24.80 31.13 16.62
C THR A 549 -25.64 29.88 16.95
N PRO A 550 -26.09 29.06 15.98
CA PRO A 550 -26.87 27.86 16.25
C PRO A 550 -26.14 26.78 17.05
N TRP A 551 -24.81 26.85 17.13
CA TRP A 551 -23.98 25.84 17.78
C TRP A 551 -23.72 26.14 19.25
N LEU A 552 -23.92 27.37 19.74
CA LEU A 552 -23.51 27.80 21.08
C LEU A 552 -24.09 26.93 22.20
N GLU A 553 -25.41 26.75 22.22
CA GLU A 553 -26.10 25.99 23.28
C GLU A 553 -25.66 24.51 23.28
N VAL A 554 -25.57 23.92 22.08
CA VAL A 554 -25.19 22.51 21.92
C VAL A 554 -23.71 22.31 22.26
N ALA A 555 -22.84 23.23 21.85
CA ALA A 555 -21.41 23.20 22.16
C ALA A 555 -21.15 23.26 23.67
N GLN A 556 -21.88 24.12 24.39
CA GLN A 556 -21.82 24.21 25.85
C GLN A 556 -22.32 22.92 26.50
N ALA A 557 -23.49 22.42 26.09
CA ALA A 557 -24.08 21.20 26.63
C ALA A 557 -23.21 19.95 26.41
N GLN A 558 -22.45 19.92 25.30
CA GLN A 558 -21.58 18.82 24.91
C GLN A 558 -20.11 19.05 25.28
N GLY A 559 -19.76 20.21 25.84
CA GLY A 559 -18.40 20.52 26.30
C GLY A 559 -17.39 20.46 25.16
N THR A 560 -17.76 20.98 24.00
CA THR A 560 -16.91 20.95 22.80
C THR A 560 -16.66 22.37 22.31
N VAL A 561 -15.39 22.77 22.30
CA VAL A 561 -14.95 24.04 21.73
C VAL A 561 -15.06 23.96 20.21
N ILE A 562 -15.64 24.97 19.56
CA ILE A 562 -15.83 24.98 18.10
C ILE A 562 -15.15 26.19 17.50
N CYS A 563 -14.31 25.98 16.49
CA CYS A 563 -13.67 27.04 15.73
C CYS A 563 -14.16 27.02 14.29
N PHE A 564 -14.92 28.04 13.91
CA PHE A 564 -15.27 28.31 12.52
C PHE A 564 -14.17 29.14 11.87
N VAL A 565 -13.74 28.75 10.67
CA VAL A 565 -12.70 29.46 9.92
C VAL A 565 -13.11 29.66 8.47
N ALA A 566 -12.91 30.86 7.95
CA ALA A 566 -13.12 31.21 6.55
C ALA A 566 -11.80 31.22 5.75
N PRO A 567 -11.85 30.97 4.43
CA PRO A 567 -10.69 31.19 3.57
C PRO A 567 -10.29 32.67 3.56
N THR A 568 -9.01 32.92 3.27
CA THR A 568 -8.50 34.28 3.05
C THR A 568 -8.99 34.89 1.73
N ALA A 569 -9.19 34.05 0.71
CA ALA A 569 -9.78 34.46 -0.56
C ALA A 569 -11.31 34.32 -0.53
N GLU A 570 -12.02 35.25 -1.17
CA GLU A 570 -13.48 35.28 -1.17
C GLU A 570 -14.12 34.11 -1.92
N ASP A 571 -13.42 33.52 -2.89
CA ASP A 571 -13.97 32.56 -3.87
C ASP A 571 -13.44 31.13 -3.76
N ARG A 572 -12.36 30.90 -2.98
CA ARG A 572 -11.73 29.56 -2.87
C ARG A 572 -10.89 29.39 -1.61
N TRP A 573 -10.71 28.13 -1.23
CA TRP A 573 -9.59 27.71 -0.39
C TRP A 573 -8.33 27.51 -1.25
N THR A 574 -7.17 27.90 -0.73
CA THR A 574 -5.88 27.73 -1.43
C THR A 574 -5.07 26.55 -0.84
N PRO A 575 -4.17 25.92 -1.62
CA PRO A 575 -3.33 24.84 -1.11
C PRO A 575 -2.45 25.22 0.09
N ASP A 576 -2.02 26.49 0.17
CA ASP A 576 -1.18 27.00 1.28
C ASP A 576 -1.96 27.05 2.61
N GLU A 577 -3.30 27.02 2.56
CA GLU A 577 -4.16 27.04 3.73
C GLU A 577 -4.40 25.63 4.33
N ILE A 578 -3.81 24.58 3.77
CA ILE A 578 -4.01 23.20 4.24
C ILE A 578 -3.57 22.98 5.70
N ASP A 579 -2.58 23.73 6.18
CA ASP A 579 -2.07 23.65 7.55
C ASP A 579 -2.82 24.57 8.54
N VAL A 580 -3.76 25.40 8.07
CA VAL A 580 -4.54 26.35 8.91
C VAL A 580 -5.32 25.64 10.02
N PRO A 581 -6.10 24.57 9.76
CA PRO A 581 -6.87 23.90 10.80
C PRO A 581 -5.98 23.35 11.93
N ARG A 582 -4.82 22.79 11.60
CA ARG A 582 -3.85 22.28 12.58
C ARG A 582 -3.26 23.38 13.44
N ARG A 583 -2.93 24.53 12.85
CA ARG A 583 -2.40 25.70 13.58
C ARG A 583 -3.44 26.28 14.53
N LEU A 584 -4.70 26.36 14.10
CA LEU A 584 -5.82 26.76 14.96
C LEU A 584 -5.99 25.80 16.14
N ALA A 585 -6.04 24.49 15.87
CA ALA A 585 -6.15 23.47 16.92
C ALA A 585 -4.99 23.57 17.93
N ALA A 586 -3.75 23.75 17.46
CA ALA A 586 -2.60 23.94 18.33
C ALA A 586 -2.72 25.21 19.20
N ALA A 587 -3.18 26.34 18.66
CA ALA A 587 -3.37 27.58 19.42
C ALA A 587 -4.51 27.46 20.45
N ILE A 588 -5.61 26.79 20.10
CA ILE A 588 -6.74 26.56 21.01
C ILE A 588 -6.30 25.69 22.19
N ARG A 589 -5.51 24.63 21.95
CA ARG A 589 -4.94 23.78 23.01
C ARG A 589 -4.03 24.51 24.01
N GLN A 590 -3.47 25.66 23.63
CA GLN A 590 -2.66 26.45 24.56
C GLN A 590 -3.52 27.23 25.56
N SER A 591 -4.77 27.54 25.20
CA SER A 591 -5.69 28.37 25.98
C SER A 591 -6.83 27.58 26.63
N HIS A 592 -7.20 26.44 26.03
CA HIS A 592 -8.26 25.55 26.45
C HIS A 592 -7.71 24.17 26.72
N ASP A 593 -8.31 23.52 27.68
CA ASP A 593 -7.97 22.17 28.08
C ASP A 593 -8.71 21.14 27.22
N ILE A 594 -8.17 20.95 26.02
CA ILE A 594 -8.74 20.07 24.99
C ILE A 594 -8.14 18.67 25.11
N ASP A 595 -9.02 17.67 25.08
CA ASP A 595 -8.64 16.27 24.94
C ASP A 595 -7.99 16.03 23.56
N PRO A 596 -6.75 15.53 23.50
CA PRO A 596 -6.03 15.32 22.25
C PRO A 596 -6.69 14.29 21.32
N VAL A 597 -7.59 13.45 21.83
CA VAL A 597 -8.29 12.40 21.08
C VAL A 597 -9.65 12.86 20.57
N ARG A 598 -10.29 13.84 21.21
CA ARG A 598 -11.62 14.36 20.83
C ARG A 598 -11.50 15.58 19.92
N GLN A 599 -10.67 15.47 18.88
CA GLN A 599 -10.44 16.52 17.90
C GLN A 599 -11.04 16.14 16.55
N VAL A 600 -11.99 16.96 16.09
CA VAL A 600 -12.72 16.77 14.84
C VAL A 600 -12.44 17.93 13.88
N ILE A 601 -12.32 17.62 12.59
CA ILE A 601 -12.32 18.61 11.50
C ILE A 601 -13.48 18.34 10.55
N GLY A 602 -14.05 19.37 9.94
CA GLY A 602 -15.08 19.18 8.92
C GLY A 602 -15.39 20.44 8.12
N GLY A 603 -16.22 20.31 7.09
CA GLY A 603 -16.81 21.45 6.40
C GLY A 603 -18.05 21.96 7.14
N ALA A 604 -18.22 23.27 7.21
CA ALA A 604 -19.42 23.89 7.76
C ALA A 604 -20.59 23.93 6.75
N GLY A 605 -20.27 23.91 5.46
CA GLY A 605 -21.23 24.00 4.35
C GLY A 605 -21.24 22.76 3.43
N LYS A 606 -21.71 22.96 2.20
CA LYS A 606 -21.88 21.90 1.19
C LYS A 606 -20.75 21.86 0.14
N GLY A 607 -19.72 22.67 0.30
CA GLY A 607 -18.81 23.03 -0.78
C GLY A 607 -17.32 22.85 -0.46
N PRO A 608 -16.44 23.75 -0.96
CA PRO A 608 -15.00 23.63 -0.90
C PRO A 608 -14.38 23.49 0.50
N GLY A 609 -15.04 23.96 1.56
CA GLY A 609 -14.55 23.83 2.94
C GLY A 609 -14.42 22.37 3.38
N GLY A 610 -15.39 21.53 2.99
CA GLY A 610 -15.34 20.08 3.24
C GLY A 610 -14.21 19.38 2.50
N ALA A 611 -13.92 19.82 1.26
CA ALA A 611 -12.82 19.26 0.47
C ALA A 611 -11.45 19.57 1.08
N LEU A 612 -11.25 20.80 1.59
CA LEU A 612 -10.03 21.14 2.31
C LEU A 612 -9.93 20.41 3.66
N ALA A 613 -11.03 20.26 4.39
CA ALA A 613 -11.07 19.50 5.64
C ALA A 613 -10.60 18.04 5.42
N LEU A 614 -11.14 17.39 4.40
CA LEU A 614 -10.75 16.04 3.98
C LEU A 614 -9.26 15.97 3.61
N ALA A 615 -8.76 16.93 2.83
CA ALA A 615 -7.35 16.99 2.45
C ALA A 615 -6.42 17.20 3.66
N ALA A 616 -6.78 18.13 4.56
CA ALA A 616 -6.00 18.43 5.76
C ALA A 616 -5.94 17.23 6.71
N ALA A 617 -7.07 16.55 6.95
CA ALA A 617 -7.12 15.38 7.81
C ALA A 617 -6.25 14.21 7.28
N ILE A 618 -6.29 13.96 5.97
CA ILE A 618 -5.58 12.82 5.34
C ILE A 618 -4.09 13.12 5.16
N LEU A 619 -3.73 14.34 4.75
CA LEU A 619 -2.33 14.70 4.47
C LEU A 619 -1.53 15.08 5.73
N ARG A 620 -2.19 15.28 6.87
CA ARG A 620 -1.60 15.62 8.17
C ARG A 620 -2.20 14.73 9.28
N PRO A 621 -1.91 13.41 9.28
CA PRO A 621 -2.43 12.50 10.29
C PRO A 621 -1.98 12.89 11.71
N GLY A 622 -2.74 12.43 12.71
CA GLY A 622 -2.41 12.60 14.13
C GLY A 622 -2.91 13.91 14.76
N THR A 623 -3.32 14.92 13.99
CA THR A 623 -3.92 16.15 14.55
C THR A 623 -5.38 15.95 14.92
N PHE A 624 -6.17 15.37 14.02
CA PHE A 624 -7.59 15.12 14.19
C PHE A 624 -7.84 13.62 14.15
N GLN A 625 -8.73 13.13 15.01
CA GLN A 625 -9.15 11.73 15.07
C GLN A 625 -10.54 11.54 14.46
N GLY A 626 -11.27 12.63 14.22
CA GLY A 626 -12.53 12.63 13.47
C GLY A 626 -12.49 13.56 12.28
N LEU A 627 -13.06 13.10 11.15
CA LEU A 627 -13.39 13.92 10.00
C LEU A 627 -14.89 13.85 9.71
N SER A 628 -15.56 14.99 9.70
CA SER A 628 -16.94 15.12 9.21
C SER A 628 -16.95 15.66 7.79
N VAL A 629 -17.58 14.93 6.87
CA VAL A 629 -17.62 15.30 5.46
C VAL A 629 -18.93 14.83 4.83
N ARG A 630 -19.45 15.58 3.85
CA ARG A 630 -20.60 15.13 3.07
C ARG A 630 -20.17 14.11 2.00
N GLY A 631 -21.05 13.17 1.68
CA GLY A 631 -20.77 12.09 0.71
C GLY A 631 -20.59 12.57 -0.73
N ASP A 632 -21.10 13.75 -1.07
CA ASP A 632 -20.95 14.39 -2.38
C ASP A 632 -19.59 15.11 -2.56
N ILE A 633 -18.84 15.33 -1.47
CA ILE A 633 -17.51 15.94 -1.51
C ILE A 633 -16.47 14.90 -1.94
N ARG A 634 -15.59 15.28 -2.86
CA ARG A 634 -14.46 14.45 -3.30
C ARG A 634 -13.13 15.00 -2.77
N PRO A 635 -12.13 14.13 -2.54
CA PRO A 635 -10.77 14.59 -2.33
C PRO A 635 -10.34 15.51 -3.48
N PRO A 636 -9.62 16.62 -3.20
CA PRO A 636 -9.07 17.47 -4.25
C PRO A 636 -8.20 16.66 -5.22
N GLY A 637 -8.24 17.01 -6.52
CA GLY A 637 -7.42 16.36 -7.54
C GLY A 637 -5.93 16.40 -7.17
N GLY A 638 -5.29 15.23 -7.09
CA GLY A 638 -3.89 15.08 -6.70
C GLY A 638 -3.66 14.58 -5.26
N VAL A 639 -4.69 14.53 -4.40
CA VAL A 639 -4.58 13.90 -3.09
C VAL A 639 -4.77 12.39 -3.22
N ARG A 640 -3.68 11.62 -3.05
CA ARG A 640 -3.76 10.16 -2.94
C ARG A 640 -4.20 9.77 -1.54
N LEU A 641 -5.33 9.06 -1.44
CA LEU A 641 -5.75 8.41 -0.20
C LEU A 641 -4.66 7.41 0.25
N ARG A 642 -4.41 7.35 1.55
CA ARG A 642 -3.41 6.46 2.17
C ARG A 642 -4.12 5.45 3.06
N GLU A 643 -3.44 4.38 3.46
CA GLU A 643 -3.96 3.50 4.51
C GLU A 643 -4.09 4.30 5.82
N ASN A 644 -5.16 4.03 6.58
CA ASN A 644 -5.41 4.66 7.87
C ASN A 644 -4.35 4.21 8.88
N ASP A 645 -3.89 5.15 9.72
CA ASP A 645 -2.87 4.87 10.72
C ASP A 645 -3.48 4.06 11.88
N PRO A 646 -3.02 2.82 12.14
CA PRO A 646 -3.50 2.03 13.27
C PRO A 646 -3.24 2.69 14.63
N ALA A 647 -2.16 3.48 14.73
CA ALA A 647 -1.75 4.09 15.99
C ALA A 647 -2.63 5.29 16.36
N ALA A 648 -3.25 5.94 15.37
CA ALA A 648 -4.09 7.11 15.53
C ALA A 648 -5.13 7.19 14.39
N PRO A 649 -6.12 6.26 14.36
CA PRO A 649 -6.99 6.15 13.20
C PRO A 649 -7.90 7.36 13.09
N LEU A 650 -8.01 7.87 11.87
CA LEU A 650 -9.00 8.87 11.50
C LEU A 650 -10.34 8.15 11.30
N GLN A 651 -11.35 8.53 12.08
CA GLN A 651 -12.72 8.07 11.91
C GLN A 651 -13.50 9.08 11.06
N LEU A 652 -14.38 8.60 10.19
CA LEU A 652 -15.18 9.45 9.32
C LEU A 652 -16.65 9.43 9.72
N TRP A 653 -17.21 10.63 9.90
CA TRP A 653 -18.63 10.87 9.94
C TRP A 653 -19.08 11.36 8.57
N VAL A 654 -19.70 10.47 7.81
CA VAL A 654 -20.16 10.77 6.46
C VAL A 654 -21.63 11.15 6.53
N ILE A 655 -21.90 12.39 6.13
CA ILE A 655 -23.27 12.89 5.97
C ILE A 655 -23.71 12.56 4.54
N PRO A 656 -24.80 11.81 4.31
CA PRO A 656 -25.28 11.51 2.97
C PRO A 656 -25.46 12.76 2.09
N GLY A 657 -25.21 12.61 0.79
CA GLY A 657 -25.46 13.65 -0.20
C GLY A 657 -26.94 13.95 -0.36
N ASP A 658 -27.28 14.93 -1.20
CA ASP A 658 -28.68 15.29 -1.48
C ASP A 658 -29.45 14.17 -2.22
N ASP A 659 -28.73 13.22 -2.84
CA ASP A 659 -29.21 11.98 -3.45
C ASP A 659 -29.45 10.84 -2.43
N GLY A 660 -29.01 11.01 -1.18
CA GLY A 660 -29.13 10.01 -0.12
C GLY A 660 -28.22 8.79 -0.30
N GLU A 661 -27.35 8.79 -1.32
CA GLU A 661 -26.44 7.69 -1.58
C GLU A 661 -25.16 7.81 -0.73
N ALA A 662 -24.60 6.65 -0.37
CA ALA A 662 -23.28 6.60 0.25
C ALA A 662 -22.22 7.06 -0.77
N PRO A 663 -21.14 7.74 -0.33
CA PRO A 663 -20.09 8.17 -1.25
C PRO A 663 -19.53 6.99 -2.04
N SER A 664 -19.41 7.14 -3.36
CA SER A 664 -18.74 6.17 -4.25
C SER A 664 -17.31 5.82 -3.81
N TRP A 665 -16.66 6.68 -3.02
CA TRP A 665 -15.33 6.46 -2.44
C TRP A 665 -15.35 5.84 -1.03
N GLY A 666 -16.52 5.65 -0.42
CA GLY A 666 -16.66 5.05 0.91
C GLY A 666 -16.10 3.63 0.97
N GLU A 667 -16.34 2.83 -0.08
CA GLU A 667 -15.79 1.47 -0.17
C GLU A 667 -14.26 1.48 -0.28
N THR A 668 -13.69 2.46 -1.00
CA THR A 668 -12.24 2.67 -1.07
C THR A 668 -11.65 3.02 0.29
N LEU A 669 -12.32 3.88 1.07
CA LEU A 669 -11.85 4.22 2.42
C LEU A 669 -11.93 3.04 3.39
N GLN A 670 -12.98 2.23 3.30
CA GLN A 670 -13.08 1.00 4.09
C GLN A 670 -11.94 0.03 3.73
N LYS A 671 -11.63 -0.13 2.44
CA LYS A 671 -10.47 -0.92 1.96
C LYS A 671 -9.13 -0.36 2.47
N LEU A 672 -9.05 0.94 2.71
CA LEU A 672 -7.88 1.61 3.29
C LEU A 672 -7.88 1.61 4.82
N GLY A 673 -8.87 0.99 5.48
CA GLY A 673 -8.93 0.82 6.93
C GLY A 673 -9.51 2.01 7.70
N TYR A 674 -10.22 2.91 7.03
CA TYR A 674 -10.94 4.00 7.71
C TYR A 674 -12.30 3.53 8.25
N PRO A 675 -12.59 3.72 9.55
CA PRO A 675 -13.94 3.57 10.08
C PRO A 675 -14.85 4.62 9.47
N VAL A 676 -15.84 4.20 8.69
CA VAL A 676 -16.84 5.08 8.08
C VAL A 676 -18.17 4.87 8.78
N LEU A 677 -18.66 5.91 9.46
CA LEU A 677 -20.00 5.96 10.05
C LEU A 677 -20.88 6.86 9.20
N ILE A 678 -22.11 6.42 8.93
CA ILE A 678 -23.12 7.24 8.26
C ILE A 678 -23.90 8.00 9.32
N GLY A 679 -23.98 9.32 9.17
CA GLY A 679 -24.54 10.20 10.18
C GLY A 679 -25.42 11.31 9.63
N THR A 680 -25.87 12.20 10.52
CA THR A 680 -26.72 13.35 10.18
C THR A 680 -25.91 14.65 10.25
N PRO A 681 -26.37 15.73 9.59
CA PRO A 681 -25.75 17.05 9.72
C PRO A 681 -26.13 17.78 11.03
N GLU A 682 -26.88 17.14 11.94
CA GLU A 682 -27.33 17.79 13.17
C GLU A 682 -26.15 18.03 14.12
N PRO A 683 -25.97 19.27 14.62
CA PRO A 683 -24.87 19.61 15.54
C PRO A 683 -24.76 18.66 16.74
N ALA A 684 -25.90 18.31 17.37
CA ALA A 684 -25.91 17.45 18.54
C ALA A 684 -25.39 16.04 18.25
N ALA A 685 -25.81 15.44 17.13
CA ALA A 685 -25.33 14.12 16.72
C ALA A 685 -23.83 14.13 16.42
N LEU A 686 -23.36 15.17 15.73
CA LEU A 686 -21.96 15.30 15.36
C LEU A 686 -21.04 15.55 16.55
N LEU A 687 -21.44 16.40 17.49
CA LEU A 687 -20.67 16.63 18.72
C LEU A 687 -20.69 15.41 19.64
N SER A 688 -21.81 14.68 19.70
CA SER A 688 -21.90 13.40 20.42
C SER A 688 -20.92 12.36 19.85
N TRP A 689 -20.89 12.22 18.52
CA TRP A 689 -19.89 11.37 17.86
C TRP A 689 -18.45 11.84 18.15
N GLY A 690 -18.17 13.15 18.10
CA GLY A 690 -16.86 13.69 18.45
C GLY A 690 -16.41 13.31 19.86
N ARG A 691 -17.35 13.23 20.82
CA ARG A 691 -17.08 12.74 22.18
C ARG A 691 -16.79 11.23 22.20
N SER A 692 -17.49 10.44 21.39
CA SER A 692 -17.29 8.99 21.29
C SER A 692 -15.87 8.60 20.84
N LEU A 693 -15.11 9.51 20.23
CA LEU A 693 -13.74 9.26 19.80
C LEU A 693 -12.78 8.88 20.96
N ALA A 694 -13.10 9.29 22.19
CA ALA A 694 -12.33 8.95 23.39
C ALA A 694 -12.57 7.50 23.89
N THR A 695 -13.56 6.82 23.32
CA THR A 695 -13.90 5.44 23.72
C THR A 695 -12.91 4.45 23.13
N ILE A 696 -12.56 3.46 23.93
CA ILE A 696 -11.63 2.37 23.59
C ILE A 696 -12.42 1.11 23.32
#